data_AF-A0A0H2ZI70-F1
#
_entry.id   AF-A0A0H2ZI70-F1
#
_cell.length_a   1.000
_cell.length_b   1.000
_cell.length_c   1.000
_cell.angle_alpha   90.00
_cell.angle_beta   90.00
_cell.angle_gamma   90.00
#
_symmetry.space_group_name_H-M   'P 1'
#
loop_
_entity.id
_entity.type
_entity.pdbx_description
1 polymer ?
#
loop_
_entity_poly.entity_id
_entity_poly.type
_entity_poly.pdbx_seq_one_letter_code
_entity_poly.pdbx_strand_id
1 'polypeptide(L)'
;MPELLAHYPFTDTAYHELLDRQGGVRPHWQRLFRQLERSSPEQLRQRQALVERQIQENGVTYNVYADPKGTDRPWALDLLPNLLSAAEWQPIAAGVAQRARLLNALLADLYGEQRLLAEGLLPSELVFGHPNFLWPALGIRPPGGIFLHSYAVDLARDADGRWQVLADRTQAPSGAGYALENRQIVSRALPELYRDLRVQHLAGYFRTLQETLASQAAGDGETPLVVLLTPGRFNETYFEHLYLARQLGFPLVEGHDLTVRDATLYLKTLGGLKRVHAVLRRLDDDFCDPLELRTDSALGIPGLLEAVRQGRVLVANALGSGVLESPGLLGLLPQACRRLLGEELALPSLDTRWCGEPQALEAILAALPDLVIKPAFPGQRCEPLFGHALDSAGLASLGERLRERPQAYVAQRLAQLSQAPVWRDGEAGVGLQSRAIGMRVFAVAAADGRYWVMPGGLTRVASAADAEVVSMQRGGASKDTWVLAERAVGGEPLRPRRLGVRDLVREDPYLPSRVVENLFWYGRYAERCDDHARLLRVVLSRYVDADGDEEALRSALALAGGIGLLPGDGEPLERCLLRALLDEHWPASLCANLRRLHWAAAQVRGRLSGENWLALLELQRDMQALDPARTDLGEALDFLNRLVMSLAALSGFALDDMTRDDGWRFLMIGRRIERVRFFAESIAAFLDGGSAWDAGALEWLLELGNSGITYRSRYLASPQLVPVLDLLLLHEQNPHSLRFQLQALERSLERLHEEFGAPRERELRTLGERLRSFDLAALESPLFGAAGLDEVLVGLARLLRDIAACAGQVSDRLGLRYFAHVDDVSQRTVST
;
A
#
# COMPACT_ATOMS: atom_id res chain seq x y z
N MET A 1 32.81 -11.26 -32.56
CA MET A 1 31.61 -11.16 -31.71
C MET A 1 30.98 -9.80 -31.92
N PRO A 2 29.65 -9.66 -31.82
CA PRO A 2 28.97 -8.37 -31.91
C PRO A 2 29.53 -7.35 -30.91
N GLU A 3 29.55 -6.07 -31.28
CA GLU A 3 30.05 -4.96 -30.44
C GLU A 3 29.34 -4.90 -29.07
N LEU A 4 28.05 -5.27 -29.04
CA LEU A 4 27.21 -5.33 -27.83
C LEU A 4 27.66 -6.39 -26.80
N LEU A 5 28.38 -7.42 -27.22
CA LEU A 5 28.89 -8.50 -26.36
C LEU A 5 30.36 -8.32 -25.99
N ALA A 6 31.05 -7.29 -26.51
CA ALA A 6 32.48 -7.11 -26.32
C ALA A 6 32.91 -7.01 -24.84
N HIS A 7 32.01 -6.51 -23.98
CA HIS A 7 32.23 -6.34 -22.54
C HIS A 7 31.32 -7.25 -21.70
N TYR A 8 30.64 -8.22 -22.31
CA TYR A 8 29.75 -9.13 -21.58
C TYR A 8 30.58 -10.24 -20.90
N PRO A 9 30.60 -10.33 -19.56
CA PRO A 9 31.42 -11.32 -18.87
C PRO A 9 30.86 -12.72 -19.13
N PHE A 10 31.73 -13.60 -19.65
CA PHE A 10 31.45 -15.02 -19.86
C PHE A 10 32.40 -15.85 -19.00
N THR A 11 31.84 -16.75 -18.21
CA THR A 11 32.57 -17.66 -17.32
C THR A 11 32.07 -19.08 -17.51
N ASP A 12 32.97 -20.05 -17.60
CA ASP A 12 32.62 -21.46 -17.77
C ASP A 12 32.04 -22.10 -16.50
N THR A 13 32.15 -21.42 -15.35
CA THR A 13 31.71 -21.89 -14.04
C THR A 13 30.23 -21.69 -13.78
N ALA A 14 29.52 -20.88 -14.57
CA ALA A 14 28.11 -20.59 -14.38
C ALA A 14 27.30 -20.81 -15.66
N TYR A 15 26.02 -21.16 -15.51
CA TYR A 15 25.12 -21.26 -16.66
C TYR A 15 24.71 -19.86 -17.13
N HIS A 16 24.91 -19.55 -18.42
CA HIS A 16 24.49 -18.28 -19.01
C HIS A 16 23.14 -18.44 -19.75
N GLU A 17 22.18 -17.57 -19.43
CA GLU A 17 20.84 -17.59 -20.06
C GLU A 17 20.88 -17.08 -21.51
N LEU A 18 21.75 -16.09 -21.81
CA LEU A 18 21.88 -15.52 -23.16
C LEU A 18 22.77 -16.37 -24.08
N LEU A 19 23.92 -16.82 -23.55
CA LEU A 19 24.98 -17.48 -24.32
C LEU A 19 24.99 -19.00 -24.04
N ASP A 20 25.27 -19.79 -25.07
CA ASP A 20 25.58 -21.21 -24.92
C ASP A 20 27.05 -21.42 -24.51
N ARG A 21 27.45 -22.68 -24.28
CA ARG A 21 28.81 -23.04 -23.87
C ARG A 21 29.88 -22.73 -24.94
N GLN A 22 29.48 -22.44 -26.17
CA GLN A 22 30.38 -22.06 -27.27
C GLN A 22 30.42 -20.53 -27.45
N GLY A 23 29.75 -19.75 -26.59
CA GLY A 23 29.64 -18.30 -26.69
C GLY A 23 28.64 -17.82 -27.74
N GLY A 24 27.83 -18.72 -28.32
CA GLY A 24 26.77 -18.41 -29.27
C GLY A 24 25.49 -17.94 -28.58
N VAL A 25 24.73 -17.04 -29.21
CA VAL A 25 23.43 -16.61 -28.67
C VAL A 25 22.40 -17.74 -28.82
N ARG A 26 21.79 -18.14 -27.72
CA ARG A 26 20.82 -19.25 -27.68
C ARG A 26 19.63 -18.99 -28.61
N PRO A 27 19.05 -20.03 -29.25
CA PRO A 27 17.99 -19.85 -30.26
C PRO A 27 16.80 -18.99 -29.84
N HIS A 28 16.31 -19.15 -28.61
CA HIS A 28 15.17 -18.40 -28.09
C HIS A 28 15.50 -16.93 -27.76
N TRP A 29 16.78 -16.58 -27.60
CA TRP A 29 17.25 -15.21 -27.39
C TRP A 29 17.60 -14.46 -28.68
N GLN A 30 17.88 -15.17 -29.78
CA GLN A 30 18.38 -14.58 -31.04
C GLN A 30 17.51 -13.45 -31.60
N ARG A 31 16.19 -13.51 -31.42
CA ARG A 31 15.29 -12.46 -31.93
C ARG A 31 15.36 -11.19 -31.10
N LEU A 32 15.35 -11.32 -29.77
CA LEU A 32 15.54 -10.20 -28.86
C LEU A 32 16.92 -9.58 -29.08
N PHE A 33 17.96 -10.41 -29.16
CA PHE A 33 19.33 -9.97 -29.38
C PHE A 33 19.48 -9.17 -30.69
N ARG A 34 18.95 -9.66 -31.81
CA ARG A 34 18.97 -8.93 -33.10
C ARG A 34 18.24 -7.59 -33.03
N GLN A 35 17.22 -7.45 -32.19
CA GLN A 35 16.52 -6.17 -32.00
C GLN A 35 17.32 -5.21 -31.12
N LEU A 36 18.03 -5.72 -30.11
CA LEU A 36 18.98 -4.92 -29.33
C LEU A 36 20.11 -4.40 -30.21
N GLU A 37 20.69 -5.22 -31.09
CA GLU A 37 21.72 -4.81 -32.05
C GLU A 37 21.26 -3.72 -33.02
N ARG A 38 19.96 -3.70 -33.36
CA ARG A 38 19.36 -2.68 -34.25
C ARG A 38 18.97 -1.40 -33.52
N SER A 39 18.86 -1.43 -32.19
CA SER A 39 18.43 -0.29 -31.40
C SER A 39 19.63 0.60 -31.09
N SER A 40 19.49 1.93 -31.23
CA SER A 40 20.54 2.84 -30.78
C SER A 40 20.59 2.91 -29.25
N PRO A 41 21.75 3.24 -28.64
CA PRO A 41 21.84 3.42 -27.19
C PRO A 41 20.83 4.45 -26.64
N GLU A 42 20.52 5.48 -27.43
CA GLU A 42 19.53 6.50 -27.09
C GLU A 42 18.10 5.94 -27.04
N GLN A 43 17.73 5.08 -28.00
CA GLN A 43 16.41 4.41 -27.96
C GLN A 43 16.27 3.50 -26.74
N LEU A 44 17.35 2.83 -26.32
CA LEU A 44 17.33 1.98 -25.13
C LEU A 44 17.26 2.81 -23.84
N ARG A 45 17.95 3.95 -23.76
CA ARG A 45 17.78 4.91 -22.66
C ARG A 45 16.35 5.45 -22.57
N GLN A 46 15.75 5.80 -23.70
CA GLN A 46 14.35 6.26 -23.74
C GLN A 46 13.38 5.19 -23.24
N ARG A 47 13.60 3.92 -23.61
CA ARG A 47 12.80 2.80 -23.10
C ARG A 47 13.02 2.55 -21.60
N GLN A 48 14.26 2.64 -21.13
CA GLN A 48 14.57 2.52 -19.70
C GLN A 48 13.90 3.65 -18.89
N ALA A 49 13.98 4.89 -19.37
CA ALA A 49 13.31 6.04 -18.76
C ALA A 49 11.78 5.89 -18.76
N LEU A 50 11.20 5.27 -19.80
CA LEU A 50 9.77 4.95 -19.83
C LEU A 50 9.39 3.94 -18.74
N VAL A 51 10.19 2.88 -18.57
CA VAL A 51 9.99 1.87 -17.51
C VAL A 51 10.06 2.53 -16.12
N GLU A 52 11.09 3.33 -15.87
CA GLU A 52 11.27 4.04 -14.59
C GLU A 52 10.14 5.02 -14.31
N ARG A 53 9.72 5.79 -15.31
CA ARG A 53 8.59 6.70 -15.20
C ARG A 53 7.30 5.95 -14.85
N GLN A 54 7.02 4.84 -15.53
CA GLN A 54 5.81 4.08 -15.30
C GLN A 54 5.77 3.42 -13.90
N ILE A 55 6.92 2.98 -13.38
CA ILE A 55 7.06 2.52 -11.99
C ILE A 55 6.70 3.64 -11.00
N GLN A 56 7.19 4.86 -11.26
CA GLN A 56 6.92 6.01 -10.40
C GLN A 56 5.45 6.45 -10.48
N GLU A 57 4.89 6.55 -11.69
CA GLU A 57 3.48 6.92 -11.94
C GLU A 57 2.51 5.90 -11.32
N ASN A 58 2.78 4.60 -11.51
CA ASN A 58 1.98 3.54 -10.91
C ASN A 58 2.24 3.41 -9.40
N GLY A 59 3.30 4.04 -8.90
CA GLY A 59 3.79 4.00 -7.52
C GLY A 59 4.10 2.58 -7.04
N VAL A 60 4.79 1.81 -7.88
CA VAL A 60 5.28 0.46 -7.54
C VAL A 60 6.41 0.61 -6.51
N THR A 61 6.12 0.30 -5.25
CA THR A 61 7.06 0.42 -4.14
C THR A 61 7.32 -0.93 -3.46
N TYR A 62 8.44 -1.00 -2.74
CA TYR A 62 8.74 -2.09 -1.81
C TYR A 62 9.37 -1.49 -0.55
N ASN A 63 8.71 -1.69 0.60
CA ASN A 63 9.11 -1.04 1.85
C ASN A 63 10.14 -1.90 2.58
N VAL A 64 11.38 -1.43 2.68
CA VAL A 64 12.44 -2.15 3.41
C VAL A 64 12.38 -1.73 4.88
N TYR A 65 12.04 -2.66 5.77
CA TYR A 65 11.91 -2.45 7.23
C TYR A 65 13.15 -1.83 7.92
N ALA A 66 14.31 -1.78 7.26
CA ALA A 66 15.58 -1.34 7.83
C ALA A 66 15.94 0.15 7.59
N ASP A 67 15.09 0.95 6.93
CA ASP A 67 15.34 2.39 6.77
C ASP A 67 14.67 3.18 7.93
N PRO A 68 15.43 3.78 8.87
CA PRO A 68 14.89 4.55 9.98
C PRO A 68 14.09 5.80 9.55
N LYS A 69 14.14 6.20 8.26
CA LYS A 69 13.33 7.30 7.71
C LYS A 69 11.99 6.84 7.10
N GLY A 70 11.73 5.54 7.00
CA GLY A 70 10.46 5.00 6.48
C GLY A 70 10.17 5.39 5.02
N THR A 71 11.20 5.72 4.25
CA THR A 71 11.07 6.17 2.86
C THR A 71 10.83 5.00 1.91
N ASP A 72 9.66 4.99 1.26
CA ASP A 72 9.30 4.04 0.20
C ASP A 72 10.38 4.03 -0.90
N ARG A 73 11.07 2.90 -1.11
CA ARG A 73 12.03 2.78 -2.22
C ARG A 73 11.29 2.38 -3.51
N PRO A 74 11.49 3.09 -4.63
CA PRO A 74 10.91 2.69 -5.91
C PRO A 74 11.37 1.29 -6.30
N TRP A 75 10.44 0.49 -6.82
CA TRP A 75 10.75 -0.85 -7.31
C TRP A 75 11.69 -0.80 -8.51
N ALA A 76 12.82 -1.52 -8.45
CA ALA A 76 13.76 -1.57 -9.57
C ALA A 76 13.36 -2.69 -10.55
N LEU A 77 13.01 -2.33 -11.77
CA LEU A 77 12.71 -3.23 -12.88
C LEU A 77 13.72 -3.04 -14.00
N ASP A 78 14.29 -4.15 -14.46
CA ASP A 78 15.17 -4.17 -15.62
C ASP A 78 14.36 -4.23 -16.92
N LEU A 79 14.80 -3.47 -17.94
CA LEU A 79 14.15 -3.42 -19.25
C LEU A 79 14.12 -4.78 -19.96
N LEU A 80 15.13 -5.64 -19.75
CA LEU A 80 15.28 -6.90 -20.47
C LEU A 80 14.57 -8.04 -19.73
N PRO A 81 13.56 -8.68 -20.35
CA PRO A 81 12.91 -9.85 -19.76
C PRO A 81 13.85 -11.06 -19.74
N ASN A 82 13.62 -11.98 -18.81
CA ASN A 82 14.19 -13.32 -18.83
C ASN A 82 13.36 -14.22 -19.75
N LEU A 83 13.96 -14.85 -20.76
CA LEU A 83 13.23 -15.64 -21.76
C LEU A 83 13.32 -17.15 -21.47
N LEU A 84 12.18 -17.85 -21.49
CA LEU A 84 12.11 -19.31 -21.40
C LEU A 84 11.37 -19.89 -22.60
N SER A 85 11.95 -20.92 -23.23
CA SER A 85 11.28 -21.65 -24.31
C SER A 85 10.11 -22.50 -23.77
N ALA A 86 9.14 -22.82 -24.63
CA ALA A 86 8.02 -23.68 -24.23
C ALA A 86 8.47 -25.09 -23.81
N ALA A 87 9.43 -25.67 -24.53
CA ALA A 87 10.01 -26.98 -24.23
C ALA A 87 10.71 -27.01 -22.87
N GLU A 88 11.31 -25.89 -22.44
CA GLU A 88 11.90 -25.76 -21.11
C GLU A 88 10.84 -25.53 -20.03
N TRP A 89 9.80 -24.76 -20.35
CA TRP A 89 8.75 -24.41 -19.40
C TRP A 89 7.83 -25.59 -19.05
N GLN A 90 7.47 -26.44 -20.01
CA GLN A 90 6.55 -27.57 -19.80
C GLN A 90 6.94 -28.48 -18.62
N PRO A 91 8.19 -28.99 -18.51
CA PRO A 91 8.59 -29.83 -17.38
C PRO A 91 8.62 -29.04 -16.06
N ILE A 92 8.98 -27.75 -16.08
CA ILE A 92 8.92 -26.88 -14.89
C ILE A 92 7.48 -26.78 -14.41
N ALA A 93 6.54 -26.43 -15.29
CA ALA A 93 5.12 -26.30 -14.95
C ALA A 93 4.53 -27.61 -14.42
N ALA A 94 4.85 -28.75 -15.04
CA ALA A 94 4.40 -30.06 -14.57
C ALA A 94 4.96 -30.39 -13.17
N GLY A 95 6.25 -30.15 -12.95
CA GLY A 95 6.91 -30.39 -11.66
C GLY A 95 6.41 -29.47 -10.55
N VAL A 96 6.18 -28.19 -10.85
CA VAL A 96 5.59 -27.23 -9.90
C VAL A 96 4.16 -27.61 -9.55
N ALA A 97 3.35 -28.04 -10.52
CA ALA A 97 2.00 -28.53 -10.26
C ALA A 97 1.98 -29.79 -9.39
N GLN A 98 2.86 -30.77 -9.68
CA GLN A 98 3.00 -31.98 -8.86
C GLN A 98 3.40 -31.63 -7.43
N ARG A 99 4.38 -30.74 -7.27
CA ARG A 99 4.86 -30.30 -5.96
C ARG A 99 3.77 -29.58 -5.17
N ALA A 100 2.97 -28.73 -5.81
CA ALA A 100 1.83 -28.09 -5.16
C ALA A 100 0.79 -29.10 -4.66
N ARG A 101 0.47 -30.14 -5.46
CA ARG A 101 -0.39 -31.26 -5.01
C ARG A 101 0.20 -32.00 -3.82
N LEU A 102 1.51 -32.29 -3.86
CA LEU A 102 2.22 -32.96 -2.78
C LEU A 102 2.12 -32.17 -1.48
N LEU A 103 2.39 -30.86 -1.53
CA LEU A 103 2.33 -29.97 -0.37
C LEU A 103 0.89 -29.85 0.17
N ASN A 104 -0.12 -29.79 -0.70
CA ASN A 104 -1.52 -29.83 -0.27
C ASN A 104 -1.87 -31.14 0.44
N ALA A 105 -1.46 -32.29 -0.12
CA ALA A 105 -1.67 -33.60 0.49
C ALA A 105 -0.92 -33.75 1.81
N LEU A 106 0.27 -33.16 1.91
CA LEU A 106 1.06 -33.12 3.13
C LEU A 106 0.35 -32.31 4.23
N LEU A 107 -0.23 -31.15 3.92
CA LEU A 107 -1.06 -30.42 4.91
C LEU A 107 -2.28 -31.22 5.36
N ALA A 108 -2.94 -31.91 4.43
CA ALA A 108 -4.07 -32.77 4.75
C ALA A 108 -3.68 -33.94 5.67
N ASP A 109 -2.47 -34.49 5.53
CA ASP A 109 -1.94 -35.52 6.43
C ASP A 109 -1.57 -34.92 7.80
N LEU A 110 -0.78 -33.84 7.83
CA LEU A 110 -0.30 -33.21 9.07
C LEU A 110 -1.42 -32.72 10.00
N TYR A 111 -2.49 -32.14 9.43
CA TYR A 111 -3.65 -31.68 10.20
C TYR A 111 -4.78 -32.73 10.25
N GLY A 112 -4.56 -33.90 9.67
CA GLY A 112 -5.52 -35.01 9.60
C GLY A 112 -5.01 -36.27 10.29
N GLU A 113 -4.76 -37.33 9.52
CA GLU A 113 -4.43 -38.66 10.04
C GLU A 113 -2.97 -38.85 10.46
N GLN A 114 -2.07 -37.94 10.06
CA GLN A 114 -0.65 -37.91 10.42
C GLN A 114 0.11 -39.21 10.11
N ARG A 115 -0.18 -39.84 8.97
CA ARG A 115 0.42 -41.12 8.57
C ARG A 115 1.93 -41.01 8.38
N LEU A 116 2.42 -39.91 7.83
CA LEU A 116 3.86 -39.73 7.60
C LEU A 116 4.67 -39.65 8.89
N LEU A 117 4.07 -39.09 9.96
CA LEU A 117 4.66 -39.08 11.30
C LEU A 117 4.62 -40.47 11.92
N ALA A 118 3.48 -41.17 11.84
CA ALA A 118 3.30 -42.50 12.39
C ALA A 118 4.24 -43.56 11.74
N GLU A 119 4.52 -43.40 10.45
CA GLU A 119 5.43 -44.28 9.69
C GLU A 119 6.91 -43.88 9.81
N GLY A 120 7.22 -42.77 10.49
CA GLY A 120 8.59 -42.28 10.66
C GLY A 120 9.23 -41.68 9.40
N LEU A 121 8.42 -41.36 8.38
CA LEU A 121 8.88 -40.71 7.15
C LEU A 121 9.09 -39.20 7.33
N LEU A 122 8.42 -38.60 8.32
CA LEU A 122 8.64 -37.24 8.78
C LEU A 122 9.02 -37.25 10.27
N PRO A 123 10.12 -36.58 10.66
CA PRO A 123 10.48 -36.41 12.06
C PRO A 123 9.46 -35.55 12.80
N SER A 124 8.99 -36.02 13.95
CA SER A 124 8.03 -35.30 14.78
C SER A 124 8.59 -33.97 15.32
N GLU A 125 9.90 -33.92 15.57
CA GLU A 125 10.61 -32.76 16.09
C GLU A 125 10.66 -31.63 15.05
N LEU A 126 10.72 -31.97 13.76
CA LEU A 126 10.71 -31.00 12.67
C LEU A 126 9.31 -30.38 12.48
N VAL A 127 8.24 -31.14 12.76
CA VAL A 127 6.86 -30.67 12.61
C VAL A 127 6.35 -30.00 13.88
N PHE A 128 6.31 -30.72 15.01
CA PHE A 128 5.75 -30.21 16.26
C PHE A 128 6.65 -29.18 16.96
N GLY A 129 7.95 -29.17 16.66
CA GLY A 129 8.86 -28.10 17.07
C GLY A 129 8.73 -26.82 16.24
N HIS A 130 7.99 -26.87 15.12
CA HIS A 130 7.86 -25.74 14.21
C HIS A 130 6.85 -24.70 14.75
N PRO A 131 7.22 -23.42 14.87
CA PRO A 131 6.32 -22.40 15.44
C PRO A 131 5.04 -22.17 14.62
N ASN A 132 5.09 -22.41 13.31
CA ASN A 132 3.92 -22.30 12.42
C ASN A 132 3.04 -23.57 12.37
N PHE A 133 3.33 -24.61 13.17
CA PHE A 133 2.40 -25.72 13.33
C PHE A 133 1.29 -25.31 14.31
N LEU A 134 0.07 -25.14 13.81
CA LEU A 134 -1.03 -24.60 14.60
C LEU A 134 -1.85 -25.72 15.24
N TRP A 135 -1.61 -26.00 16.52
CA TRP A 135 -2.44 -26.94 17.28
C TRP A 135 -3.95 -26.69 17.18
N PRO A 136 -4.44 -25.44 17.26
CA PRO A 136 -5.88 -25.20 17.18
C PRO A 136 -6.47 -25.43 15.77
N ALA A 137 -5.64 -25.62 14.74
CA ALA A 137 -6.08 -25.94 13.38
C ALA A 137 -6.22 -27.46 13.13
N LEU A 138 -5.83 -28.31 14.09
CA LEU A 138 -5.91 -29.76 13.96
C LEU A 138 -7.36 -30.23 13.72
N GLY A 139 -7.56 -31.06 12.70
CA GLY A 139 -8.88 -31.58 12.31
C GLY A 139 -9.71 -30.65 11.41
N ILE A 140 -9.27 -29.41 11.15
CA ILE A 140 -9.96 -28.52 10.20
C ILE A 140 -9.85 -29.09 8.79
N ARG A 141 -10.99 -29.17 8.09
CA ARG A 141 -11.07 -29.64 6.70
C ARG A 141 -11.60 -28.52 5.81
N PRO A 142 -10.76 -27.90 4.95
CA PRO A 142 -11.22 -26.86 4.04
C PRO A 142 -12.13 -27.45 2.95
N PRO A 143 -13.03 -26.64 2.38
CA PRO A 143 -13.85 -27.03 1.23
C PRO A 143 -13.02 -27.63 0.10
N GLY A 144 -13.47 -28.77 -0.44
CA GLY A 144 -12.78 -29.47 -1.52
C GLY A 144 -11.42 -30.09 -1.14
N GLY A 145 -11.04 -30.09 0.14
CA GLY A 145 -9.72 -30.60 0.58
C GLY A 145 -8.55 -29.75 0.08
N ILE A 146 -8.80 -28.50 -0.29
CA ILE A 146 -7.77 -27.56 -0.77
C ILE A 146 -7.31 -26.69 0.39
N PHE A 147 -6.14 -27.02 0.94
CA PHE A 147 -5.46 -26.21 1.95
C PHE A 147 -4.61 -25.11 1.31
N LEU A 148 -4.04 -25.39 0.14
CA LEU A 148 -3.08 -24.54 -0.54
C LEU A 148 -3.66 -23.96 -1.84
N HIS A 149 -4.42 -22.87 -1.74
CA HIS A 149 -5.04 -22.20 -2.89
C HIS A 149 -4.03 -21.52 -3.80
N SER A 150 -3.02 -20.87 -3.22
CA SER A 150 -1.95 -20.15 -3.91
C SER A 150 -0.60 -20.64 -3.40
N TYR A 151 0.25 -21.05 -4.31
CA TYR A 151 1.57 -21.59 -4.02
C TYR A 151 2.61 -20.81 -4.82
N ALA A 152 3.77 -20.55 -4.22
CA ALA A 152 4.92 -20.08 -4.97
C ALA A 152 6.16 -20.92 -4.64
N VAL A 153 7.04 -21.03 -5.62
CA VAL A 153 8.28 -21.80 -5.51
C VAL A 153 9.44 -20.96 -6.02
N ASP A 154 10.50 -20.90 -5.23
CA ASP A 154 11.75 -20.25 -5.59
C ASP A 154 12.64 -21.26 -6.30
N LEU A 155 12.94 -20.99 -7.57
CA LEU A 155 13.74 -21.83 -8.45
C LEU A 155 15.07 -21.17 -8.76
N ALA A 156 16.10 -22.01 -8.87
CA ALA A 156 17.37 -21.63 -9.46
C ALA A 156 17.80 -22.67 -10.48
N ARG A 157 18.58 -22.20 -11.45
CA ARG A 157 19.21 -23.04 -12.46
C ARG A 157 20.68 -23.18 -12.11
N ASP A 158 21.11 -24.42 -11.94
CA ASP A 158 22.50 -24.76 -11.59
C ASP A 158 23.43 -24.63 -12.81
N ALA A 159 24.75 -24.71 -12.60
CA ALA A 159 25.75 -24.63 -13.69
C ALA A 159 25.55 -25.71 -14.79
N ASP A 160 24.95 -26.85 -14.43
CA ASP A 160 24.59 -27.92 -15.36
C ASP A 160 23.32 -27.63 -16.19
N GLY A 161 22.65 -26.51 -15.95
CA GLY A 161 21.41 -26.10 -16.62
C GLY A 161 20.15 -26.76 -16.08
N ARG A 162 20.26 -27.57 -15.01
CA ARG A 162 19.13 -28.21 -14.33
C ARG A 162 18.45 -27.24 -13.36
N TRP A 163 17.12 -27.26 -13.36
CA TRP A 163 16.31 -26.49 -12.42
C TRP A 163 16.18 -27.21 -11.08
N GLN A 164 16.35 -26.48 -9.98
CA GLN A 164 16.23 -26.99 -8.61
C GLN A 164 15.37 -26.04 -7.78
N VAL A 165 14.61 -26.59 -6.83
CA VAL A 165 13.83 -25.83 -5.84
C VAL A 165 14.74 -25.37 -4.71
N LEU A 166 14.76 -24.07 -4.47
CA LEU A 166 15.45 -23.43 -3.35
C LEU A 166 14.56 -23.34 -2.10
N ALA A 167 13.30 -22.96 -2.28
CA ALA A 167 12.35 -22.78 -1.19
C ALA A 167 10.90 -22.85 -1.69
N ASP A 168 10.00 -23.29 -0.80
CA ASP A 168 8.56 -23.31 -1.01
C ASP A 168 7.91 -22.17 -0.22
N ARG A 169 6.92 -21.51 -0.82
CA ARG A 169 6.14 -20.43 -0.20
C ARG A 169 4.66 -20.81 -0.22
N THR A 170 4.12 -21.05 0.97
CA THR A 170 2.83 -21.71 1.18
C THR A 170 1.91 -20.94 2.12
N GLN A 171 2.42 -19.93 2.83
CA GLN A 171 1.63 -19.13 3.77
C GLN A 171 0.87 -18.02 3.02
N ALA A 172 1.55 -16.92 2.71
CA ALA A 172 1.03 -15.79 1.95
C ALA A 172 2.04 -15.37 0.84
N PRO A 173 2.24 -16.20 -0.20
CA PRO A 173 3.31 -15.96 -1.18
C PRO A 173 3.15 -14.62 -1.91
N SER A 174 4.16 -13.75 -1.84
CA SER A 174 4.26 -12.47 -2.56
C SER A 174 5.04 -12.58 -3.88
N GLY A 175 4.73 -11.69 -4.82
CA GLY A 175 5.42 -11.51 -6.10
C GLY A 175 4.54 -11.69 -7.34
N ALA A 176 3.33 -12.25 -7.21
CA ALA A 176 2.44 -12.51 -8.34
C ALA A 176 1.90 -11.19 -8.95
N GLY A 177 1.55 -10.23 -8.09
CA GLY A 177 1.12 -8.90 -8.55
C GLY A 177 2.28 -8.12 -9.18
N TYR A 178 3.49 -8.22 -8.63
CA TYR A 178 4.69 -7.64 -9.26
C TYR A 178 5.01 -8.29 -10.61
N ALA A 179 4.84 -9.60 -10.76
CA ALA A 179 5.02 -10.28 -12.05
C ALA A 179 4.03 -9.78 -13.12
N LEU A 180 2.76 -9.58 -12.73
CA LEU A 180 1.75 -9.02 -13.62
C LEU A 180 2.05 -7.55 -13.98
N GLU A 181 2.49 -6.75 -13.02
CA GLU A 181 2.83 -5.35 -13.24
C GLU A 181 4.08 -5.19 -14.11
N ASN A 182 5.15 -5.95 -13.82
CA ASN A 182 6.35 -6.02 -14.65
C ASN A 182 5.98 -6.38 -16.10
N ARG A 183 5.06 -7.32 -16.30
CA ARG A 183 4.56 -7.70 -17.62
C ARG A 183 3.89 -6.56 -18.36
N GLN A 184 3.05 -5.77 -17.68
CA GLN A 184 2.37 -4.63 -18.29
C GLN A 184 3.36 -3.53 -18.67
N ILE A 185 4.36 -3.27 -17.83
CA ILE A 185 5.37 -2.23 -18.07
C ILE A 185 6.30 -2.64 -19.22
N VAL A 186 6.90 -3.83 -19.15
CA VAL A 186 7.88 -4.28 -20.16
C VAL A 186 7.22 -4.50 -21.52
N SER A 187 5.97 -4.99 -21.57
CA SER A 187 5.25 -5.14 -22.85
C SER A 187 4.93 -3.80 -23.52
N ARG A 188 4.75 -2.72 -22.76
CA ARG A 188 4.60 -1.36 -23.31
C ARG A 188 5.93 -0.76 -23.77
N ALA A 189 7.02 -1.07 -23.07
CA ALA A 189 8.37 -0.63 -23.45
C ALA A 189 8.91 -1.37 -24.69
N LEU A 190 8.51 -2.64 -24.88
CA LEU A 190 8.97 -3.53 -25.96
C LEU A 190 7.79 -4.22 -26.70
N PRO A 191 6.85 -3.46 -27.30
CA PRO A 191 5.59 -4.00 -27.81
C PRO A 191 5.77 -4.93 -29.01
N GLU A 192 6.69 -4.60 -29.92
CA GLU A 192 7.00 -5.43 -31.08
C GLU A 192 7.56 -6.79 -30.67
N LEU A 193 8.54 -6.81 -29.75
CA LEU A 193 9.11 -8.05 -29.21
C LEU A 193 8.06 -8.91 -28.52
N TYR A 194 7.21 -8.30 -27.68
CA TYR A 194 6.19 -9.02 -26.94
C TYR A 194 5.26 -9.80 -27.88
N ARG A 195 4.81 -9.16 -28.96
CA ARG A 195 3.98 -9.79 -29.99
C ARG A 195 4.74 -10.85 -30.79
N ASP A 196 5.94 -10.50 -31.21
CA ASP A 196 6.75 -11.29 -32.14
C ASP A 196 7.31 -12.58 -31.52
N LEU A 197 7.60 -12.55 -30.22
CA LEU A 197 8.03 -13.70 -29.42
C LEU A 197 6.85 -14.55 -28.92
N ARG A 198 5.60 -14.12 -29.14
CA ARG A 198 4.37 -14.86 -28.77
C ARG A 198 4.37 -15.23 -27.28
N VAL A 199 4.64 -14.25 -26.43
CA VAL A 199 4.71 -14.43 -24.99
C VAL A 199 3.34 -14.85 -24.43
N GLN A 200 3.31 -15.85 -23.56
CA GLN A 200 2.08 -16.36 -22.94
C GLN A 200 1.48 -15.36 -21.94
N HIS A 201 0.15 -15.27 -21.89
CA HIS A 201 -0.58 -14.37 -20.99
C HIS A 201 -0.67 -14.92 -19.55
N LEU A 202 -0.50 -14.04 -18.56
CA LEU A 202 -0.56 -14.41 -17.13
C LEU A 202 -1.99 -14.46 -16.56
N ALA A 203 -2.97 -13.89 -17.28
CA ALA A 203 -4.33 -13.68 -16.80
C ALA A 203 -5.09 -14.97 -16.42
N GLY A 204 -4.73 -16.12 -17.01
CA GLY A 204 -5.32 -17.41 -16.68
C GLY A 204 -5.18 -17.77 -15.19
N TYR A 205 -4.02 -17.47 -14.59
CA TYR A 205 -3.76 -17.73 -13.18
C TYR A 205 -4.73 -16.99 -12.26
N PHE A 206 -4.91 -15.68 -12.47
CA PHE A 206 -5.77 -14.85 -11.61
C PHE A 206 -7.25 -15.21 -11.75
N ARG A 207 -7.69 -15.56 -12.96
CA ARG A 207 -9.04 -16.05 -13.21
C ARG A 207 -9.31 -17.37 -12.48
N THR A 208 -8.39 -18.33 -12.58
CA THR A 208 -8.51 -19.60 -11.83
C THR A 208 -8.59 -19.33 -10.32
N LEU A 209 -7.81 -18.38 -9.80
CA LEU A 209 -7.90 -17.99 -8.38
C LEU A 209 -9.31 -17.45 -8.03
N GLN A 210 -9.84 -16.52 -8.83
CA GLN A 210 -11.18 -15.97 -8.60
C GLN A 210 -12.27 -17.05 -8.65
N GLU A 211 -12.23 -17.92 -9.66
CA GLU A 211 -13.19 -19.01 -9.84
C GLU A 211 -13.14 -20.02 -8.69
N THR A 212 -11.95 -20.41 -8.24
CA THR A 212 -11.78 -21.32 -7.10
C THR A 212 -12.28 -20.69 -5.80
N LEU A 213 -11.94 -19.44 -5.51
CA LEU A 213 -12.40 -18.78 -4.29
C LEU A 213 -13.92 -18.57 -4.29
N ALA A 214 -14.50 -18.15 -5.42
CA ALA A 214 -15.94 -17.95 -5.53
C ALA A 214 -16.73 -19.25 -5.42
N SER A 215 -16.22 -20.36 -5.99
CA SER A 215 -16.89 -21.66 -5.93
C SER A 215 -16.80 -22.36 -4.57
N GLN A 216 -15.74 -22.09 -3.81
CA GLN A 216 -15.52 -22.68 -2.47
C GLN A 216 -16.00 -21.80 -1.31
N ALA A 217 -16.33 -20.53 -1.58
CA ALA A 217 -16.91 -19.64 -0.60
C ALA A 217 -18.21 -20.24 -0.02
N ALA A 218 -18.41 -20.11 1.28
CA ALA A 218 -19.54 -20.68 2.01
C ALA A 218 -20.86 -19.93 1.72
N GLY A 219 -21.35 -19.99 0.49
CA GLY A 219 -22.58 -19.31 0.07
C GLY A 219 -23.83 -20.10 0.44
N ASP A 220 -24.53 -19.70 1.50
CA ASP A 220 -25.85 -20.23 1.88
C ASP A 220 -26.96 -19.73 0.93
N GLY A 221 -26.72 -19.77 -0.40
CA GLY A 221 -27.60 -19.20 -1.43
C GLY A 221 -27.38 -17.71 -1.72
N GLU A 222 -26.48 -17.04 -1.00
CA GLU A 222 -26.08 -15.64 -1.21
C GLU A 222 -24.96 -15.50 -2.26
N THR A 223 -24.81 -14.30 -2.84
CA THR A 223 -23.65 -14.00 -3.69
C THR A 223 -22.40 -13.90 -2.81
N PRO A 224 -21.36 -14.74 -3.03
CA PRO A 224 -20.23 -14.79 -2.13
C PRO A 224 -19.40 -13.51 -2.20
N LEU A 225 -19.19 -12.90 -1.03
CA LEU A 225 -18.25 -11.80 -0.83
C LEU A 225 -16.86 -12.36 -0.50
N VAL A 226 -15.90 -12.12 -1.39
CA VAL A 226 -14.48 -12.42 -1.20
C VAL A 226 -13.73 -11.13 -0.90
N VAL A 227 -12.93 -11.11 0.17
CA VAL A 227 -12.11 -9.95 0.56
C VAL A 227 -10.63 -10.30 0.56
N LEU A 228 -9.76 -9.30 0.34
CA LEU A 228 -8.31 -9.45 0.44
C LEU A 228 -7.83 -8.82 1.74
N LEU A 229 -7.36 -9.64 2.68
CA LEU A 229 -6.89 -9.20 3.99
C LEU A 229 -5.41 -8.81 3.92
N THR A 230 -5.10 -7.57 4.30
CA THR A 230 -3.74 -7.00 4.31
C THR A 230 -3.30 -6.60 5.72
N PRO A 231 -2.02 -6.73 6.08
CA PRO A 231 -1.45 -6.16 7.31
C PRO A 231 -1.36 -4.63 7.29
N GLY A 232 -1.70 -3.98 6.17
CA GLY A 232 -1.67 -2.53 6.01
C GLY A 232 -0.35 -2.01 5.41
N ARG A 233 -0.23 -0.67 5.34
CA ARG A 233 0.81 0.03 4.57
C ARG A 233 2.26 -0.20 5.01
N PHE A 234 2.46 -0.58 6.26
CA PHE A 234 3.80 -0.78 6.82
C PHE A 234 4.40 -2.13 6.39
N ASN A 235 3.66 -2.94 5.64
CA ASN A 235 4.17 -4.15 5.04
C ASN A 235 4.95 -3.88 3.74
N GLU A 236 6.07 -4.59 3.59
CA GLU A 236 6.97 -4.50 2.43
C GLU A 236 6.29 -4.69 1.08
N THR A 237 5.20 -5.49 1.02
CA THR A 237 4.47 -5.83 -0.20
C THR A 237 3.07 -5.22 -0.29
N TYR A 238 2.80 -4.14 0.47
CA TYR A 238 1.48 -3.50 0.47
C TYR A 238 1.00 -3.03 -0.91
N PHE A 239 1.92 -2.53 -1.76
CA PHE A 239 1.60 -2.19 -3.14
C PHE A 239 0.97 -3.38 -3.89
N GLU A 240 1.55 -4.57 -3.74
CA GLU A 240 1.04 -5.80 -4.37
C GLU A 240 -0.38 -6.11 -3.91
N HIS A 241 -0.68 -5.92 -2.63
CA HIS A 241 -2.00 -6.20 -2.07
C HIS A 241 -3.05 -5.28 -2.68
N LEU A 242 -2.75 -3.97 -2.77
CA LEU A 242 -3.61 -3.00 -3.42
C LEU A 242 -3.82 -3.32 -4.90
N TYR A 243 -2.74 -3.69 -5.59
CA TYR A 243 -2.77 -4.03 -7.00
C TYR A 243 -3.62 -5.27 -7.26
N LEU A 244 -3.39 -6.35 -6.49
CA LEU A 244 -4.15 -7.60 -6.60
C LEU A 244 -5.63 -7.39 -6.23
N ALA A 245 -5.94 -6.62 -5.19
CA ALA A 245 -7.32 -6.31 -4.82
C ALA A 245 -8.08 -5.65 -5.98
N ARG A 246 -7.46 -4.69 -6.66
CA ARG A 246 -8.01 -4.03 -7.85
C ARG A 246 -8.16 -4.98 -9.04
N GLN A 247 -7.12 -5.77 -9.35
CA GLN A 247 -7.13 -6.71 -10.49
C GLN A 247 -8.12 -7.86 -10.29
N LEU A 248 -8.27 -8.34 -9.05
CA LEU A 248 -9.18 -9.42 -8.69
C LEU A 248 -10.60 -8.93 -8.39
N GLY A 249 -10.81 -7.62 -8.23
CA GLY A 249 -12.10 -7.04 -7.86
C GLY A 249 -12.54 -7.36 -6.43
N PHE A 250 -11.60 -7.57 -5.51
CA PHE A 250 -11.88 -7.86 -4.11
C PHE A 250 -11.71 -6.59 -3.25
N PRO A 251 -12.59 -6.32 -2.28
CA PRO A 251 -12.36 -5.27 -1.29
C PRO A 251 -11.06 -5.54 -0.51
N LEU A 252 -10.18 -4.54 -0.46
CA LEU A 252 -8.97 -4.55 0.37
C LEU A 252 -9.36 -4.18 1.80
N VAL A 253 -9.09 -5.07 2.75
CA VAL A 253 -9.51 -4.92 4.15
C VAL A 253 -8.35 -5.19 5.10
N GLU A 254 -8.34 -4.51 6.24
CA GLU A 254 -7.43 -4.76 7.37
C GLU A 254 -8.17 -5.48 8.51
N GLY A 255 -7.45 -6.01 9.50
CA GLY A 255 -8.05 -6.81 10.58
C GLY A 255 -9.20 -6.10 11.31
N HIS A 256 -9.04 -4.80 11.61
CA HIS A 256 -10.08 -4.02 12.30
C HIS A 256 -11.28 -3.66 11.41
N ASP A 257 -11.17 -3.78 10.08
CA ASP A 257 -12.30 -3.58 9.16
C ASP A 257 -13.29 -4.77 9.25
N LEU A 258 -12.83 -5.89 9.81
CA LEU A 258 -13.59 -7.12 9.97
C LEU A 258 -13.96 -7.37 11.43
N THR A 259 -15.00 -8.17 11.66
CA THR A 259 -15.41 -8.61 12.99
C THR A 259 -16.11 -9.96 12.89
N VAL A 260 -15.94 -10.81 13.91
CA VAL A 260 -16.65 -12.09 14.01
C VAL A 260 -17.79 -11.95 15.00
N ARG A 261 -18.98 -12.42 14.59
CA ARG A 261 -20.18 -12.52 15.44
C ARG A 261 -20.87 -13.85 15.17
N ASP A 262 -21.22 -14.57 16.23
CA ASP A 262 -21.80 -15.92 16.16
C ASP A 262 -21.00 -16.85 15.24
N ALA A 263 -19.66 -16.81 15.31
CA ALA A 263 -18.73 -17.51 14.42
C ALA A 263 -18.83 -17.17 12.92
N THR A 264 -19.55 -16.12 12.54
CA THR A 264 -19.63 -15.60 11.16
C THR A 264 -18.78 -14.35 11.01
N LEU A 265 -18.02 -14.25 9.91
CA LEU A 265 -17.18 -13.10 9.61
C LEU A 265 -17.98 -11.99 8.89
N TYR A 266 -17.83 -10.76 9.34
CA TYR A 266 -18.49 -9.58 8.78
C TYR A 266 -17.51 -8.46 8.45
N LEU A 267 -17.78 -7.73 7.38
CA LEU A 267 -17.16 -6.47 7.00
C LEU A 267 -17.97 -5.30 7.56
N LYS A 268 -17.29 -4.36 8.23
CA LYS A 268 -17.87 -3.12 8.74
C LYS A 268 -17.99 -2.10 7.61
N THR A 269 -19.22 -1.83 7.18
CA THR A 269 -19.54 -0.81 6.17
C THR A 269 -20.35 0.33 6.78
N LEU A 270 -20.51 1.43 6.07
CA LEU A 270 -21.40 2.53 6.50
C LEU A 270 -22.86 2.09 6.70
N GLY A 271 -23.32 1.12 5.91
CA GLY A 271 -24.68 0.58 5.99
C GLY A 271 -24.87 -0.50 7.07
N GLY A 272 -23.81 -0.91 7.76
CA GLY A 272 -23.82 -1.97 8.77
C GLY A 272 -22.88 -3.14 8.43
N LEU A 273 -23.14 -4.30 9.05
CA LEU A 273 -22.30 -5.48 8.93
C LEU A 273 -22.68 -6.34 7.71
N LYS A 274 -21.74 -6.57 6.80
CA LYS A 274 -21.94 -7.40 5.60
C LYS A 274 -21.16 -8.71 5.68
N ARG A 275 -21.81 -9.85 5.47
CA ARG A 275 -21.18 -11.18 5.61
C ARG A 275 -20.05 -11.38 4.60
N VAL A 276 -18.91 -11.85 5.09
CA VAL A 276 -17.74 -12.25 4.29
C VAL A 276 -17.71 -13.77 4.20
N HIS A 277 -17.54 -14.29 2.98
CA HIS A 277 -17.64 -15.71 2.68
C HIS A 277 -16.28 -16.36 2.42
N ALA A 278 -15.33 -15.58 1.89
CA ALA A 278 -13.94 -15.99 1.72
C ALA A 278 -12.97 -14.84 1.95
N VAL A 279 -11.77 -15.18 2.45
CA VAL A 279 -10.67 -14.26 2.72
C VAL A 279 -9.42 -14.75 1.99
N LEU A 280 -8.94 -13.97 1.02
CA LEU A 280 -7.59 -14.12 0.50
C LEU A 280 -6.62 -13.39 1.43
N ARG A 281 -5.90 -14.13 2.27
CA ARG A 281 -5.03 -13.53 3.29
C ARG A 281 -3.65 -13.19 2.73
N ARG A 282 -3.10 -12.07 3.20
CA ARG A 282 -1.72 -11.63 3.00
C ARG A 282 -0.95 -11.47 4.32
N LEU A 283 -1.41 -12.16 5.36
CA LEU A 283 -0.81 -12.18 6.69
C LEU A 283 -0.29 -13.59 6.97
N ASP A 284 0.75 -13.64 7.79
CA ASP A 284 1.24 -14.90 8.36
C ASP A 284 0.22 -15.47 9.35
N ASP A 285 0.31 -16.77 9.58
CA ASP A 285 -0.66 -17.57 10.33
C ASP A 285 -0.89 -17.04 11.75
N ASP A 286 0.19 -16.80 12.48
CA ASP A 286 0.16 -16.39 13.89
C ASP A 286 -0.54 -15.04 14.08
N PHE A 287 -0.41 -14.12 13.11
CA PHE A 287 -1.05 -12.82 13.17
C PHE A 287 -2.55 -12.83 12.85
N CYS A 288 -3.11 -13.94 12.35
CA CYS A 288 -4.48 -13.96 11.82
C CYS A 288 -5.59 -13.89 12.90
N ASP A 289 -5.36 -14.43 14.10
CA ASP A 289 -6.35 -14.41 15.19
C ASP A 289 -5.68 -14.17 16.56
N PRO A 290 -5.87 -12.99 17.18
CA PRO A 290 -5.26 -12.68 18.46
C PRO A 290 -5.91 -13.42 19.65
N LEU A 291 -7.08 -14.05 19.50
CA LEU A 291 -7.70 -14.79 20.60
C LEU A 291 -7.09 -16.18 20.79
N GLU A 292 -6.83 -16.89 19.70
CA GLU A 292 -6.35 -18.28 19.73
C GLU A 292 -4.88 -18.46 19.34
N LEU A 293 -4.28 -17.49 18.64
CA LEU A 293 -2.90 -17.61 18.13
C LEU A 293 -1.98 -16.63 18.87
N ARG A 294 -1.85 -15.39 18.37
CA ARG A 294 -0.89 -14.41 18.88
C ARG A 294 -1.59 -13.23 19.55
N THR A 295 -1.59 -13.21 20.87
CA THR A 295 -2.34 -12.24 21.70
C THR A 295 -1.89 -10.78 21.57
N ASP A 296 -0.63 -10.52 21.20
CA ASP A 296 -0.10 -9.17 20.95
C ASP A 296 -0.34 -8.67 19.51
N SER A 297 -0.97 -9.48 18.65
CA SER A 297 -1.28 -9.08 17.27
C SER A 297 -2.41 -8.05 17.22
N ALA A 298 -2.12 -6.90 16.60
CA ALA A 298 -3.12 -5.91 16.23
C ALA A 298 -3.61 -6.06 14.77
N LEU A 299 -3.06 -7.03 14.02
CA LEU A 299 -3.32 -7.20 12.58
C LEU A 299 -4.45 -8.19 12.29
N GLY A 300 -4.68 -9.12 13.22
CA GLY A 300 -5.64 -10.21 13.07
C GLY A 300 -7.08 -9.82 13.35
N ILE A 301 -7.94 -10.82 13.25
CA ILE A 301 -9.38 -10.68 13.46
C ILE A 301 -9.75 -11.60 14.63
N PRO A 302 -10.14 -11.04 15.79
CA PRO A 302 -10.53 -11.83 16.95
C PRO A 302 -11.64 -12.84 16.60
N GLY A 303 -11.37 -14.14 16.79
CA GLY A 303 -12.35 -15.23 16.56
C GLY A 303 -12.41 -15.75 15.12
N LEU A 304 -11.49 -15.34 14.25
CA LEU A 304 -11.41 -15.85 12.87
C LEU A 304 -11.22 -17.36 12.83
N LEU A 305 -10.37 -17.90 13.71
CA LEU A 305 -10.05 -19.33 13.70
C LEU A 305 -11.26 -20.18 14.07
N GLU A 306 -12.09 -19.71 15.01
CA GLU A 306 -13.38 -20.31 15.32
C GLU A 306 -14.31 -20.32 14.10
N ALA A 307 -14.42 -19.19 13.38
CA ALA A 307 -15.24 -19.08 12.17
C ALA A 307 -14.80 -20.05 11.06
N VAL A 308 -13.48 -20.21 10.89
CA VAL A 308 -12.88 -21.18 9.96
C VAL A 308 -13.16 -22.62 10.40
N ARG A 309 -12.99 -22.92 11.70
CA ARG A 309 -13.22 -24.26 12.27
C ARG A 309 -14.69 -24.70 12.10
N GLN A 310 -15.64 -23.76 12.20
CA GLN A 310 -17.06 -24.02 11.92
C GLN A 310 -17.41 -24.06 10.42
N GLY A 311 -16.46 -23.81 9.52
CA GLY A 311 -16.68 -23.83 8.08
C GLY A 311 -17.54 -22.67 7.57
N ARG A 312 -17.68 -21.58 8.34
CA ARG A 312 -18.51 -20.42 7.96
C ARG A 312 -17.81 -19.42 7.05
N VAL A 313 -16.48 -19.49 6.99
CA VAL A 313 -15.64 -18.65 6.12
C VAL A 313 -14.47 -19.47 5.57
N LEU A 314 -14.18 -19.30 4.28
CA LEU A 314 -12.98 -19.83 3.65
C LEU A 314 -11.80 -18.88 3.87
N VAL A 315 -10.66 -19.38 4.36
CA VAL A 315 -9.41 -18.61 4.40
C VAL A 315 -8.41 -19.25 3.44
N ALA A 316 -7.92 -18.46 2.49
CA ALA A 316 -7.02 -18.89 1.43
C ALA A 316 -5.68 -18.15 1.54
N ASN A 317 -4.54 -18.82 1.76
CA ASN A 317 -4.40 -20.26 2.05
C ASN A 317 -4.90 -20.63 3.45
N ALA A 318 -5.17 -21.92 3.69
CA ALA A 318 -5.58 -22.42 4.99
C ALA A 318 -4.58 -22.03 6.10
N LEU A 319 -5.10 -21.82 7.31
CA LEU A 319 -4.28 -21.50 8.48
C LEU A 319 -3.41 -22.71 8.85
N GLY A 320 -2.14 -22.45 9.11
CA GLY A 320 -1.15 -23.46 9.44
C GLY A 320 -0.38 -24.02 8.24
N SER A 321 -0.58 -23.45 7.05
CA SER A 321 0.22 -23.79 5.87
C SER A 321 1.69 -23.40 6.02
N GLY A 322 2.02 -22.43 6.89
CA GLY A 322 3.39 -21.94 7.11
C GLY A 322 4.38 -22.98 7.65
N VAL A 323 3.92 -24.14 8.14
CA VAL A 323 4.80 -25.27 8.53
C VAL A 323 5.57 -25.83 7.33
N LEU A 324 5.01 -25.71 6.12
CA LEU A 324 5.63 -26.26 4.90
C LEU A 324 6.76 -25.40 4.34
N GLU A 325 6.94 -24.17 4.83
CA GLU A 325 8.06 -23.31 4.40
C GLU A 325 9.39 -23.70 5.07
N SER A 326 9.40 -24.69 5.98
CA SER A 326 10.63 -25.14 6.63
C SER A 326 11.61 -25.72 5.60
N PRO A 327 12.85 -25.19 5.53
CA PRO A 327 13.90 -25.76 4.70
C PRO A 327 14.20 -27.23 5.04
N GLY A 328 13.93 -27.67 6.27
CA GLY A 328 14.20 -29.05 6.71
C GLY A 328 13.35 -30.10 5.98
N LEU A 329 12.21 -29.71 5.44
CA LEU A 329 11.33 -30.62 4.70
C LEU A 329 11.88 -30.98 3.32
N LEU A 330 12.73 -30.14 2.72
CA LEU A 330 13.18 -30.29 1.32
C LEU A 330 13.82 -31.64 1.03
N GLY A 331 14.59 -32.19 1.96
CA GLY A 331 15.24 -33.50 1.85
C GLY A 331 14.29 -34.70 2.03
N LEU A 332 13.13 -34.48 2.66
CA LEU A 332 12.15 -35.52 3.01
C LEU A 332 11.02 -35.64 1.96
N LEU A 333 10.82 -34.60 1.14
CA LEU A 333 9.78 -34.56 0.11
C LEU A 333 9.82 -35.72 -0.91
N PRO A 334 10.97 -36.25 -1.37
CA PRO A 334 10.97 -37.38 -2.30
C PRO A 334 10.27 -38.62 -1.72
N GLN A 335 10.50 -38.92 -0.44
CA GLN A 335 9.85 -40.06 0.23
C GLN A 335 8.36 -39.79 0.48
N ALA A 336 8.02 -38.57 0.91
CA ALA A 336 6.63 -38.15 1.06
C ALA A 336 5.86 -38.22 -0.27
N CYS A 337 6.50 -37.87 -1.39
CA CYS A 337 5.90 -37.94 -2.73
C CYS A 337 5.52 -39.37 -3.13
N ARG A 338 6.44 -40.32 -2.94
CA ARG A 338 6.15 -41.73 -3.17
C ARG A 338 5.01 -42.23 -2.30
N ARG A 339 4.98 -41.82 -1.02
CA ARG A 339 3.99 -42.31 -0.06
C ARG A 339 2.58 -41.74 -0.26
N LEU A 340 2.49 -40.44 -0.55
CA LEU A 340 1.23 -39.71 -0.67
C LEU A 340 0.66 -39.73 -2.09
N LEU A 341 1.51 -39.60 -3.12
CA LEU A 341 1.08 -39.53 -4.52
C LEU A 341 1.36 -40.82 -5.30
N GLY A 342 2.24 -41.70 -4.82
CA GLY A 342 2.67 -42.88 -5.59
C GLY A 342 3.57 -42.54 -6.78
N GLU A 343 4.14 -41.33 -6.80
CA GLU A 343 4.94 -40.77 -7.89
C GLU A 343 6.35 -40.42 -7.40
N GLU A 344 7.33 -40.41 -8.32
CA GLU A 344 8.64 -39.82 -8.05
C GLU A 344 8.56 -38.30 -8.19
N LEU A 345 9.36 -37.60 -7.38
CA LEU A 345 9.40 -36.13 -7.39
C LEU A 345 10.03 -35.63 -8.70
N ALA A 346 9.24 -34.97 -9.53
CA ALA A 346 9.65 -34.53 -10.87
C ALA A 346 10.64 -33.35 -10.85
N LEU A 347 10.47 -32.42 -9.89
CA LEU A 347 11.33 -31.26 -9.73
C LEU A 347 12.16 -31.39 -8.44
N PRO A 348 13.48 -31.64 -8.54
CA PRO A 348 14.31 -31.87 -7.37
C PRO A 348 14.51 -30.59 -6.55
N SER A 349 14.59 -30.76 -5.23
CA SER A 349 15.07 -29.71 -4.32
C SER A 349 16.60 -29.62 -4.38
N LEU A 350 17.16 -28.47 -3.97
CA LEU A 350 18.58 -28.35 -3.67
C LEU A 350 18.97 -29.41 -2.60
N ASP A 351 20.16 -30.02 -2.71
CA ASP A 351 20.63 -31.00 -1.72
C ASP A 351 20.62 -30.35 -0.33
N THR A 352 19.64 -30.77 0.47
CA THR A 352 19.30 -30.19 1.77
C THR A 352 19.16 -31.33 2.76
N ARG A 353 19.89 -31.22 3.86
CA ARG A 353 19.92 -32.21 4.94
C ARG A 353 19.57 -31.53 6.24
N TRP A 354 18.64 -32.13 6.99
CA TRP A 354 18.29 -31.64 8.30
C TRP A 354 19.28 -32.18 9.33
N CYS A 355 19.87 -31.28 10.13
CA CYS A 355 20.91 -31.65 11.07
C CYS A 355 20.37 -32.49 12.25
N GLY A 356 19.05 -32.54 12.45
CA GLY A 356 18.41 -33.35 13.49
C GLY A 356 18.58 -34.87 13.30
N GLU A 357 18.88 -35.34 12.09
CA GLU A 357 19.18 -36.74 11.83
C GLU A 357 20.66 -37.05 12.18
N PRO A 358 20.96 -37.97 13.12
CA PRO A 358 22.33 -38.20 13.58
C PRO A 358 23.33 -38.58 12.47
N GLN A 359 22.90 -39.39 11.51
CA GLN A 359 23.76 -39.78 10.38
C GLN A 359 24.03 -38.60 9.43
N ALA A 360 23.02 -37.74 9.24
CA ALA A 360 23.19 -36.53 8.43
C ALA A 360 24.11 -35.53 9.13
N LEU A 361 23.99 -35.35 10.45
CA LEU A 361 24.84 -34.45 11.23
C LEU A 361 26.32 -34.77 11.08
N GLU A 362 26.73 -36.02 11.22
CA GLU A 362 28.13 -36.43 11.07
C GLU A 362 28.66 -36.15 9.65
N ALA A 363 27.85 -36.43 8.62
CA ALA A 363 28.20 -36.13 7.24
C ALA A 363 28.31 -34.61 6.97
N ILE A 364 27.46 -33.80 7.61
CA ILE A 364 27.47 -32.34 7.53
C ILE A 364 28.71 -31.78 8.21
N LEU A 365 29.05 -32.26 9.41
CA LEU A 365 30.22 -31.83 10.18
C LEU A 365 31.53 -32.10 9.41
N ALA A 366 31.60 -33.20 8.67
CA ALA A 366 32.74 -33.54 7.82
C ALA A 366 32.88 -32.66 6.57
N ALA A 367 31.79 -32.07 6.08
CA ALA A 367 31.73 -31.28 4.84
C ALA A 367 31.39 -29.80 5.06
N LEU A 368 31.52 -29.28 6.28
CA LEU A 368 31.14 -27.91 6.64
C LEU A 368 31.68 -26.82 5.70
N PRO A 369 32.94 -26.86 5.22
CA PRO A 369 33.48 -25.81 4.35
C PRO A 369 32.69 -25.61 3.04
N ASP A 370 32.06 -26.66 2.52
CA ASP A 370 31.39 -26.65 1.21
C ASP A 370 29.86 -26.40 1.33
N LEU A 371 29.36 -26.20 2.55
CA LEU A 371 27.94 -26.13 2.85
C LEU A 371 27.50 -24.73 3.31
N VAL A 372 26.21 -24.46 3.12
CA VAL A 372 25.52 -23.30 3.66
C VAL A 372 24.61 -23.78 4.78
N ILE A 373 24.82 -23.25 5.98
CA ILE A 373 24.01 -23.58 7.15
C ILE A 373 22.92 -22.53 7.33
N LYS A 374 21.67 -22.98 7.47
CA LYS A 374 20.49 -22.14 7.66
C LYS A 374 19.67 -22.62 8.86
N PRO A 375 18.89 -21.74 9.51
CA PRO A 375 17.93 -22.18 10.50
C PRO A 375 16.83 -23.05 9.87
N ALA A 376 16.41 -24.09 10.59
CA ALA A 376 15.30 -24.97 10.20
C ALA A 376 13.92 -24.34 10.46
N PHE A 377 13.85 -23.42 11.43
CA PHE A 377 12.61 -22.80 11.90
C PHE A 377 12.61 -21.28 11.66
N PRO A 378 11.49 -20.69 11.23
CA PRO A 378 11.35 -19.24 11.12
C PRO A 378 11.43 -18.59 12.51
N GLY A 379 12.10 -17.43 12.61
CA GLY A 379 12.23 -16.65 13.86
C GLY A 379 13.59 -16.81 14.58
N GLN A 380 14.43 -17.77 14.20
CA GLN A 380 15.82 -17.77 14.67
C GLN A 380 16.60 -16.68 13.95
N ARG A 381 17.11 -15.69 14.71
CA ARG A 381 18.02 -14.64 14.21
C ARG A 381 19.40 -15.25 13.91
N CYS A 382 19.48 -16.00 12.82
CA CYS A 382 20.75 -16.49 12.28
C CYS A 382 20.74 -16.20 10.78
N GLU A 383 21.64 -15.35 10.33
CA GLU A 383 21.89 -15.23 8.89
C GLU A 383 22.43 -16.56 8.35
N PRO A 384 22.20 -16.87 7.07
CA PRO A 384 22.85 -18.00 6.42
C PRO A 384 24.37 -17.93 6.61
N LEU A 385 24.95 -19.00 7.14
CA LEU A 385 26.40 -19.11 7.35
C LEU A 385 27.01 -19.88 6.19
N PHE A 386 27.99 -19.28 5.52
CA PHE A 386 28.70 -19.87 4.39
C PHE A 386 29.97 -20.53 4.92
N GLY A 387 30.07 -21.86 4.82
CA GLY A 387 31.22 -22.60 5.32
C GLY A 387 32.55 -22.08 4.78
N HIS A 388 32.60 -21.79 3.49
CA HIS A 388 33.82 -21.33 2.81
C HIS A 388 34.28 -19.92 3.25
N ALA A 389 33.39 -19.13 3.85
CA ALA A 389 33.69 -17.79 4.34
C ALA A 389 34.21 -17.79 5.79
N LEU A 390 34.17 -18.94 6.48
CA LEU A 390 34.63 -19.09 7.85
C LEU A 390 36.07 -19.61 7.90
N ASP A 391 36.83 -19.11 8.87
CA ASP A 391 38.14 -19.66 9.20
C ASP A 391 38.01 -20.96 10.01
N SER A 392 39.13 -21.61 10.32
CA SER A 392 39.14 -22.88 11.06
C SER A 392 38.51 -22.77 12.45
N ALA A 393 38.68 -21.62 13.13
CA ALA A 393 38.07 -21.35 14.43
C ALA A 393 36.55 -21.18 14.31
N GLY A 394 36.09 -20.44 13.29
CA GLY A 394 34.67 -20.26 12.98
C GLY A 394 33.97 -21.57 12.62
N LEU A 395 34.63 -22.43 11.84
CA LEU A 395 34.11 -23.77 11.50
C LEU A 395 34.00 -24.68 12.72
N ALA A 396 34.98 -24.66 13.63
CA ALA A 396 34.94 -25.43 14.87
C ALA A 396 33.78 -24.98 15.78
N SER A 397 33.64 -23.66 15.98
CA SER A 397 32.54 -23.07 16.75
C SER A 397 31.17 -23.39 16.14
N LEU A 398 31.05 -23.33 14.82
CA LEU A 398 29.83 -23.74 14.11
C LEU A 398 29.52 -25.22 14.35
N GLY A 399 30.54 -26.08 14.32
CA GLY A 399 30.39 -27.51 14.62
C GLY A 399 29.91 -27.78 16.05
N GLU A 400 30.41 -27.06 17.05
CA GLU A 400 29.92 -27.15 18.44
C GLU A 400 28.46 -26.73 18.54
N ARG A 401 28.10 -25.58 17.96
CA ARG A 401 26.71 -25.08 17.92
C ARG A 401 25.74 -26.06 17.27
N LEU A 402 26.16 -26.71 16.18
CA LEU A 402 25.37 -27.73 15.49
C LEU A 402 25.15 -28.97 16.37
N ARG A 403 26.13 -29.39 17.17
CA ARG A 403 25.98 -30.52 18.10
C ARG A 403 25.10 -30.19 19.31
N GLU A 404 25.10 -28.95 19.77
CA GLU A 404 24.26 -28.52 20.89
C GLU A 404 22.76 -28.52 20.55
N ARG A 405 22.41 -28.08 19.33
CA ARG A 405 21.02 -27.97 18.87
C ARG A 405 20.85 -28.42 17.41
N PRO A 406 21.09 -29.70 17.09
CA PRO A 406 21.05 -30.20 15.72
C PRO A 406 19.70 -29.97 15.03
N GLN A 407 18.60 -30.15 15.74
CA GLN A 407 17.24 -29.96 15.23
C GLN A 407 16.95 -28.54 14.71
N ALA A 408 17.72 -27.54 15.15
CA ALA A 408 17.50 -26.13 14.81
C ALA A 408 18.08 -25.74 13.45
N TYR A 409 18.89 -26.59 12.81
CA TYR A 409 19.67 -26.24 11.63
C TYR A 409 19.44 -27.18 10.45
N VAL A 410 19.63 -26.64 9.26
CA VAL A 410 19.74 -27.40 8.01
C VAL A 410 21.04 -27.05 7.32
N ALA A 411 21.60 -28.02 6.61
CA ALA A 411 22.72 -27.81 5.72
C ALA A 411 22.25 -27.94 4.26
N GLN A 412 22.68 -27.00 3.43
CA GLN A 412 22.40 -27.00 2.00
C GLN A 412 23.70 -26.90 1.21
N ARG A 413 23.76 -27.55 0.05
CA ARG A 413 24.82 -27.28 -0.93
C ARG A 413 24.76 -25.83 -1.40
N LEU A 414 25.90 -25.19 -1.62
CA LEU A 414 25.94 -23.87 -2.25
C LEU A 414 25.38 -23.97 -3.69
N ALA A 415 24.33 -23.21 -3.98
CA ALA A 415 23.72 -23.18 -5.31
C ALA A 415 24.51 -22.22 -6.23
N GLN A 416 24.98 -22.71 -7.37
CA GLN A 416 25.57 -21.85 -8.41
C GLN A 416 24.45 -21.31 -9.28
N LEU A 417 24.10 -20.04 -9.06
CA LEU A 417 22.98 -19.39 -9.76
C LEU A 417 23.32 -19.09 -11.22
N SER A 418 22.36 -19.31 -12.12
CA SER A 418 22.50 -18.90 -13.52
C SER A 418 22.59 -17.38 -13.66
N GLN A 419 23.24 -16.96 -14.74
CA GLN A 419 23.56 -15.58 -15.03
C GLN A 419 22.75 -15.10 -16.25
N ALA A 420 22.04 -13.98 -16.09
CA ALA A 420 21.20 -13.39 -17.12
C ALA A 420 21.64 -11.97 -17.49
N PRO A 421 21.39 -11.53 -18.74
CA PRO A 421 21.75 -10.20 -19.18
C PRO A 421 20.88 -9.12 -18.52
N VAL A 422 21.49 -8.08 -17.96
CA VAL A 422 20.84 -6.88 -17.43
C VAL A 422 21.25 -5.66 -18.26
N TRP A 423 20.35 -4.70 -18.39
CA TRP A 423 20.65 -3.42 -19.02
C TRP A 423 20.94 -2.38 -17.95
N ARG A 424 22.12 -1.76 -17.98
CA ARG A 424 22.51 -0.72 -17.03
C ARG A 424 23.14 0.48 -17.73
N ASP A 425 22.81 1.64 -17.20
CA ASP A 425 23.45 2.92 -17.48
C ASP A 425 24.19 3.35 -16.20
N GLY A 426 25.52 3.40 -16.22
CA GLY A 426 26.34 3.63 -15.03
C GLY A 426 27.78 4.04 -15.35
N GLU A 427 28.61 4.26 -14.33
CA GLU A 427 29.98 4.79 -14.44
C GLU A 427 30.92 3.94 -15.34
N ALA A 428 30.63 2.64 -15.50
CA ALA A 428 31.35 1.72 -16.39
C ALA A 428 30.88 1.74 -17.86
N GLY A 429 29.96 2.65 -18.21
CA GLY A 429 29.37 2.78 -19.54
C GLY A 429 27.97 2.18 -19.68
N VAL A 430 27.30 2.51 -20.78
CA VAL A 430 25.98 1.97 -21.16
C VAL A 430 26.19 0.60 -21.80
N GLY A 431 25.62 -0.47 -21.23
CA GLY A 431 25.78 -1.79 -21.83
C GLY A 431 25.12 -2.96 -21.12
N LEU A 432 25.22 -4.13 -21.76
CA LEU A 432 24.79 -5.40 -21.22
C LEU A 432 25.79 -5.90 -20.17
N GLN A 433 25.28 -6.25 -18.98
CA GLN A 433 26.07 -6.91 -17.95
C GLN A 433 25.44 -8.26 -17.59
N SER A 434 26.21 -9.18 -17.02
CA SER A 434 25.72 -10.47 -16.54
C SER A 434 25.48 -10.41 -15.03
N ARG A 435 24.35 -10.93 -14.55
CA ARG A 435 24.02 -10.99 -13.11
C ARG A 435 23.32 -12.29 -12.75
N ALA A 436 23.61 -12.78 -11.54
CA ALA A 436 22.95 -13.96 -10.99
C ALA A 436 21.45 -13.73 -10.85
N ILE A 437 20.66 -14.74 -11.22
CA ILE A 437 19.21 -14.69 -11.14
C ILE A 437 18.61 -15.88 -10.37
N GLY A 438 17.46 -15.61 -9.76
CA GLY A 438 16.54 -16.63 -9.25
C GLY A 438 15.13 -16.34 -9.76
N MET A 439 14.30 -17.36 -9.89
CA MET A 439 12.95 -17.23 -10.44
C MET A 439 11.91 -17.75 -9.45
N ARG A 440 10.95 -16.88 -9.08
CA ARG A 440 9.76 -17.31 -8.34
C ARG A 440 8.63 -17.63 -9.32
N VAL A 441 8.13 -18.85 -9.26
CA VAL A 441 7.00 -19.34 -10.06
C VAL A 441 5.78 -19.52 -9.17
N PHE A 442 4.59 -19.23 -9.70
CA PHE A 442 3.33 -19.29 -8.97
C PHE A 442 2.41 -20.37 -9.51
N ALA A 443 1.72 -21.09 -8.64
CA ALA A 443 0.65 -22.02 -8.98
C ALA A 443 -0.60 -21.75 -8.16
N VAL A 444 -1.76 -22.02 -8.75
CA VAL A 444 -3.08 -21.83 -8.13
C VAL A 444 -3.88 -23.11 -8.24
N ALA A 445 -4.61 -23.46 -7.18
CA ALA A 445 -5.53 -24.58 -7.20
C ALA A 445 -6.78 -24.20 -8.02
N ALA A 446 -7.17 -25.06 -8.95
CA ALA A 446 -8.45 -25.01 -9.63
C ALA A 446 -9.53 -25.69 -8.79
N ALA A 447 -10.80 -25.37 -9.05
CA ALA A 447 -11.94 -25.94 -8.32
C ALA A 447 -12.03 -27.48 -8.40
N ASP A 448 -11.43 -28.09 -9.43
CA ASP A 448 -11.34 -29.55 -9.60
C ASP A 448 -10.15 -30.20 -8.85
N GLY A 449 -9.38 -29.42 -8.08
CA GLY A 449 -8.23 -29.87 -7.31
C GLY A 449 -6.92 -29.95 -8.09
N ARG A 450 -6.90 -29.64 -9.40
CA ARG A 450 -5.65 -29.55 -10.17
C ARG A 450 -4.97 -28.21 -9.93
N TYR A 451 -3.64 -28.17 -10.10
CA TYR A 451 -2.89 -26.91 -10.03
C TYR A 451 -2.60 -26.34 -11.40
N TRP A 452 -2.93 -25.07 -11.59
CA TRP A 452 -2.55 -24.29 -12.75
C TRP A 452 -1.31 -23.45 -12.45
N VAL A 453 -0.25 -23.61 -13.23
CA VAL A 453 1.00 -22.84 -13.06
C VAL A 453 0.96 -21.61 -13.97
N MET A 454 1.25 -20.44 -13.39
CA MET A 454 1.34 -19.19 -14.13
C MET A 454 2.45 -19.30 -15.18
N PRO A 455 2.19 -19.10 -16.50
CA PRO A 455 3.21 -19.19 -17.56
C PRO A 455 4.12 -17.95 -17.57
N GLY A 456 4.94 -17.85 -16.52
CA GLY A 456 5.78 -16.72 -16.16
C GLY A 456 6.15 -16.76 -14.69
N GLY A 457 6.69 -15.66 -14.20
CA GLY A 457 7.14 -15.57 -12.82
C GLY A 457 7.87 -14.27 -12.55
N LEU A 458 8.27 -14.11 -11.30
CA LEU A 458 9.10 -12.99 -10.87
C LEU A 458 10.56 -13.42 -10.87
N THR A 459 11.34 -12.96 -11.85
CA THR A 459 12.80 -13.15 -11.82
C THR A 459 13.43 -12.05 -10.98
N ARG A 460 14.29 -12.44 -10.05
CA ARG A 460 15.06 -11.56 -9.18
C ARG A 460 16.51 -11.56 -9.62
N VAL A 461 17.12 -10.38 -9.59
CA VAL A 461 18.49 -10.12 -10.03
C VAL A 461 19.31 -9.70 -8.81
N ALA A 462 20.47 -10.32 -8.64
CA ALA A 462 21.43 -9.95 -7.60
C ALA A 462 21.84 -8.47 -7.70
N SER A 463 22.01 -7.80 -6.55
CA SER A 463 22.42 -6.39 -6.47
C SER A 463 23.90 -6.19 -6.80
N ALA A 464 24.75 -7.17 -6.44
CA ALA A 464 26.17 -7.20 -6.77
C ALA A 464 26.49 -8.29 -7.82
N ALA A 465 27.61 -8.15 -8.54
CA ALA A 465 28.06 -9.13 -9.52
C ALA A 465 28.41 -10.49 -8.87
N ASP A 466 28.94 -10.47 -7.66
CA ASP A 466 29.39 -11.65 -6.91
C ASP A 466 28.39 -12.08 -5.82
N ALA A 467 27.14 -11.60 -5.87
CA ALA A 467 26.17 -11.91 -4.82
C ALA A 467 25.69 -13.37 -4.92
N GLU A 468 26.09 -14.18 -3.94
CA GLU A 468 25.73 -15.61 -3.82
C GLU A 468 24.30 -15.86 -3.31
N VAL A 469 23.61 -14.80 -2.85
CA VAL A 469 22.22 -14.87 -2.37
C VAL A 469 21.35 -13.86 -3.10
N VAL A 470 20.36 -14.37 -3.82
CA VAL A 470 19.25 -13.57 -4.36
C VAL A 470 18.07 -13.66 -3.38
N SER A 471 17.94 -12.67 -2.51
CA SER A 471 16.80 -12.53 -1.60
C SER A 471 15.92 -11.34 -1.99
N MET A 472 14.62 -11.45 -1.72
CA MET A 472 13.65 -10.35 -1.87
C MET A 472 14.03 -9.15 -0.99
N GLN A 473 14.56 -9.42 0.22
CA GLN A 473 14.89 -8.40 1.23
C GLN A 473 16.20 -7.63 0.97
N ARG A 474 17.14 -8.18 0.18
CA ARG A 474 18.48 -7.60 -0.01
C ARG A 474 18.61 -6.62 -1.19
N GLY A 475 17.51 -5.95 -1.57
CA GLY A 475 17.57 -4.78 -2.46
C GLY A 475 17.97 -5.05 -3.92
N GLY A 476 17.75 -6.26 -4.44
CA GLY A 476 17.99 -6.61 -5.85
C GLY A 476 16.95 -6.02 -6.83
N ALA A 477 17.29 -5.96 -8.11
CA ALA A 477 16.36 -5.59 -9.18
C ALA A 477 15.46 -6.79 -9.56
N SER A 478 14.37 -6.53 -10.29
CA SER A 478 13.51 -7.57 -10.84
C SER A 478 13.51 -7.57 -12.36
N LYS A 479 13.12 -8.70 -12.94
CA LYS A 479 12.89 -8.91 -14.36
C LYS A 479 11.53 -9.57 -14.56
N ASP A 480 10.85 -9.23 -15.65
CA ASP A 480 9.73 -10.04 -16.15
C ASP A 480 10.27 -11.36 -16.72
N THR A 481 9.52 -12.45 -16.55
CA THR A 481 9.83 -13.76 -17.13
C THR A 481 8.89 -14.04 -18.29
N TRP A 482 9.40 -14.09 -19.51
CA TRP A 482 8.62 -14.40 -20.71
C TRP A 482 8.73 -15.88 -21.05
N VAL A 483 7.63 -16.59 -20.84
CA VAL A 483 7.45 -17.94 -21.38
C VAL A 483 6.94 -17.82 -22.81
N LEU A 484 7.73 -18.35 -23.74
CA LEU A 484 7.40 -18.34 -25.16
C LEU A 484 6.41 -19.46 -25.49
N ALA A 485 5.69 -19.31 -26.61
CA ALA A 485 4.78 -20.33 -27.11
C ALA A 485 5.24 -20.94 -28.44
N GLU A 486 5.14 -22.26 -28.56
CA GLU A 486 5.47 -23.01 -29.79
C GLU A 486 4.46 -22.74 -30.93
N ARG A 487 3.18 -22.62 -30.59
CA ARG A 487 2.11 -22.23 -31.51
C ARG A 487 1.51 -20.92 -31.04
N ALA A 488 0.89 -20.16 -31.94
CA ALA A 488 0.10 -19.00 -31.54
C ALA A 488 -0.91 -19.47 -30.49
N VAL A 489 -0.72 -19.06 -29.23
CA VAL A 489 -1.61 -19.48 -28.16
C VAL A 489 -2.92 -18.77 -28.43
N GLY A 490 -3.95 -19.54 -28.76
CA GLY A 490 -5.34 -19.12 -28.56
C GLY A 490 -5.64 -19.06 -27.07
N GLY A 491 -4.78 -18.38 -26.30
CA GLY A 491 -5.06 -18.07 -24.92
C GLY A 491 -6.17 -17.08 -25.01
N GLU A 492 -7.40 -17.52 -24.75
CA GLU A 492 -8.52 -16.61 -24.79
C GLU A 492 -8.13 -15.42 -23.91
N PRO A 493 -8.03 -14.19 -24.48
CA PRO A 493 -7.95 -13.01 -23.64
C PRO A 493 -9.09 -13.14 -22.62
N LEU A 494 -8.90 -12.66 -21.39
CA LEU A 494 -10.00 -12.56 -20.44
C LEU A 494 -11.20 -12.02 -21.20
N ARG A 495 -12.17 -12.88 -21.52
CA ARG A 495 -13.46 -12.43 -21.99
C ARG A 495 -14.14 -12.10 -20.69
N PRO A 496 -14.17 -10.82 -20.28
CA PRO A 496 -14.87 -10.47 -19.06
C PRO A 496 -16.27 -11.07 -19.17
N ARG A 497 -16.76 -11.65 -18.08
CA ARG A 497 -18.15 -12.09 -18.00
C ARG A 497 -19.00 -10.93 -18.52
N ARG A 498 -19.87 -11.19 -19.50
CA ARG A 498 -20.80 -10.16 -19.96
C ARG A 498 -21.70 -9.83 -18.78
N LEU A 499 -21.50 -8.65 -18.20
CA LEU A 499 -22.33 -8.14 -17.13
C LEU A 499 -23.71 -7.85 -17.72
N GLY A 500 -24.75 -8.44 -17.12
CA GLY A 500 -26.13 -8.11 -17.41
C GLY A 500 -26.60 -6.92 -16.58
N VAL A 501 -27.84 -6.47 -16.83
CA VAL A 501 -28.47 -5.37 -16.06
C VAL A 501 -28.49 -5.65 -14.56
N ARG A 502 -28.62 -6.93 -14.17
CA ARG A 502 -28.63 -7.37 -12.76
C ARG A 502 -27.27 -7.29 -12.07
N ASP A 503 -26.19 -7.22 -12.84
CA ASP A 503 -24.82 -7.14 -12.33
C ASP A 503 -24.33 -5.69 -12.19
N LEU A 504 -25.15 -4.71 -12.59
CA LEU A 504 -24.81 -3.29 -12.51
C LEU A 504 -24.82 -2.83 -11.06
N VAL A 505 -23.63 -2.59 -10.53
CA VAL A 505 -23.42 -1.98 -9.22
C VAL A 505 -23.34 -0.46 -9.41
N ARG A 506 -24.32 0.28 -8.88
CA ARG A 506 -24.37 1.76 -8.98
C ARG A 506 -23.80 2.47 -7.76
N GLU A 507 -23.79 1.79 -6.64
CA GLU A 507 -23.25 2.25 -5.35
C GLU A 507 -22.32 1.16 -4.85
N ASP A 508 -21.18 1.53 -4.26
CA ASP A 508 -20.22 0.57 -3.73
C ASP A 508 -20.69 0.09 -2.34
N PRO A 509 -21.26 -1.13 -2.23
CA PRO A 509 -21.81 -1.61 -0.97
C PRO A 509 -20.74 -2.20 -0.06
N TYR A 510 -19.46 -2.13 -0.45
CA TYR A 510 -18.33 -2.75 0.23
C TYR A 510 -17.33 -1.72 0.78
N LEU A 511 -17.70 -0.45 0.81
CA LEU A 511 -16.85 0.62 1.31
C LEU A 511 -16.59 0.46 2.83
N PRO A 512 -15.35 0.16 3.26
CA PRO A 512 -15.04 -0.03 4.68
C PRO A 512 -15.10 1.30 5.44
N SER A 513 -15.59 1.29 6.68
CA SER A 513 -15.67 2.48 7.52
C SER A 513 -14.34 3.22 7.67
N ARG A 514 -13.21 2.50 7.79
CA ARG A 514 -11.88 3.11 7.87
C ARG A 514 -11.55 3.92 6.61
N VAL A 515 -11.90 3.43 5.42
CA VAL A 515 -11.60 4.15 4.16
C VAL A 515 -12.35 5.48 4.16
N VAL A 516 -13.60 5.48 4.63
CA VAL A 516 -14.42 6.69 4.77
C VAL A 516 -13.83 7.63 5.81
N GLU A 517 -13.41 7.11 6.96
CA GLU A 517 -12.74 7.89 8.00
C GLU A 517 -11.47 8.57 7.47
N ASN A 518 -10.63 7.84 6.73
CA ASN A 518 -9.41 8.41 6.17
C ASN A 518 -9.69 9.43 5.06
N LEU A 519 -10.75 9.25 4.26
CA LEU A 519 -11.20 10.26 3.29
C LEU A 519 -11.75 11.52 4.00
N PHE A 520 -12.50 11.35 5.09
CA PHE A 520 -12.98 12.43 5.94
C PHE A 520 -11.80 13.25 6.51
N TRP A 521 -10.83 12.57 7.11
CA TRP A 521 -9.63 13.21 7.64
C TRP A 521 -8.72 13.79 6.56
N TYR A 522 -8.58 13.13 5.41
CA TYR A 522 -7.88 13.69 4.25
C TYR A 522 -8.49 15.04 3.84
N GLY A 523 -9.82 15.12 3.77
CA GLY A 523 -10.52 16.38 3.52
C GLY A 523 -10.19 17.45 4.57
N ARG A 524 -10.29 17.12 5.85
CA ARG A 524 -9.96 18.06 6.95
C ARG A 524 -8.51 18.54 6.89
N TYR A 525 -7.55 17.63 6.71
CA TYR A 525 -6.13 17.99 6.64
C TYR A 525 -5.81 18.81 5.39
N ALA A 526 -6.41 18.50 4.23
CA ALA A 526 -6.20 19.26 3.01
C ALA A 526 -6.66 20.71 3.20
N GLU A 527 -7.84 20.90 3.79
CA GLU A 527 -8.39 22.22 4.07
C GLU A 527 -7.56 22.99 5.11
N ARG A 528 -7.19 22.33 6.23
CA ARG A 528 -6.33 22.94 7.25
C ARG A 528 -4.97 23.36 6.70
N CYS A 529 -4.39 22.58 5.78
CA CYS A 529 -3.15 22.96 5.12
C CYS A 529 -3.33 24.21 4.24
N ASP A 530 -4.45 24.33 3.52
CA ASP A 530 -4.76 25.51 2.69
C ASP A 530 -4.96 26.75 3.58
N ASP A 531 -5.77 26.62 4.64
CA ASP A 531 -6.04 27.67 5.62
C ASP A 531 -4.73 28.18 6.29
N HIS A 532 -3.90 27.26 6.78
CA HIS A 532 -2.62 27.61 7.42
C HIS A 532 -1.61 28.20 6.41
N ALA A 533 -1.54 27.66 5.20
CA ALA A 533 -0.64 28.17 4.17
C ALA A 533 -1.03 29.61 3.74
N ARG A 534 -2.33 29.90 3.60
CA ARG A 534 -2.83 31.25 3.30
C ARG A 534 -2.53 32.23 4.43
N LEU A 535 -2.77 31.85 5.68
CA LEU A 535 -2.50 32.72 6.82
C LEU A 535 -1.00 33.00 6.99
N LEU A 536 -0.14 31.97 6.85
CA LEU A 536 1.31 32.17 6.87
C LEU A 536 1.78 33.05 5.71
N ARG A 537 1.21 32.90 4.52
CA ARG A 537 1.54 33.73 3.36
C ARG A 537 1.16 35.19 3.59
N VAL A 538 -0.04 35.44 4.13
CA VAL A 538 -0.52 36.78 4.51
C VAL A 538 0.44 37.45 5.49
N VAL A 539 0.90 36.72 6.51
CA VAL A 539 1.82 37.21 7.54
C VAL A 539 3.22 37.44 6.96
N LEU A 540 3.75 36.49 6.20
CA LEU A 540 5.10 36.56 5.63
C LEU A 540 5.24 37.64 4.56
N SER A 541 4.26 37.79 3.66
CA SER A 541 4.30 38.87 2.66
C SER A 541 4.42 40.24 3.34
N ARG A 542 3.60 40.50 4.37
CA ARG A 542 3.63 41.77 5.12
C ARG A 542 4.89 41.97 5.93
N TYR A 543 5.44 40.89 6.48
CA TYR A 543 6.71 40.95 7.20
C TYR A 543 7.89 41.26 6.26
N VAL A 544 7.88 40.69 5.05
CA VAL A 544 8.95 40.89 4.04
C VAL A 544 8.82 42.24 3.34
N ASP A 545 7.59 42.69 3.03
CA ASP A 545 7.36 43.88 2.20
C ASP A 545 7.64 45.22 2.91
N ALA A 546 7.86 45.23 4.24
CA ALA A 546 8.38 46.30 5.13
C ALA A 546 7.87 47.77 4.98
N ASP A 547 7.08 48.10 3.96
CA ASP A 547 6.57 49.44 3.67
C ASP A 547 5.12 49.57 4.17
N GLY A 548 4.96 49.96 5.44
CA GLY A 548 3.76 50.69 5.91
C GLY A 548 2.55 49.90 6.44
N ASP A 549 2.59 48.57 6.54
CA ASP A 549 1.43 47.73 6.97
C ASP A 549 1.63 47.07 8.36
N GLU A 550 2.29 47.76 9.30
CA GLU A 550 2.61 47.23 10.65
C GLU A 550 1.37 46.83 11.47
N GLU A 551 0.27 47.59 11.35
CA GLU A 551 -0.96 47.32 12.09
C GLU A 551 -1.69 46.08 11.54
N ALA A 552 -1.73 45.93 10.21
CA ALA A 552 -2.26 44.74 9.56
C ALA A 552 -1.41 43.50 9.88
N LEU A 553 -0.08 43.63 9.89
CA LEU A 553 0.83 42.56 10.32
C LEU A 553 0.54 42.16 11.78
N ARG A 554 0.40 43.13 12.69
CA ARG A 554 0.06 42.88 14.10
C ARG A 554 -1.27 42.15 14.23
N SER A 555 -2.29 42.58 13.48
CA SER A 555 -3.61 41.95 13.45
C SER A 555 -3.55 40.50 12.94
N ALA A 556 -2.81 40.24 11.85
CA ALA A 556 -2.62 38.90 11.32
C ALA A 556 -1.83 37.97 12.27
N LEU A 557 -0.81 38.51 12.96
CA LEU A 557 -0.07 37.79 14.00
C LEU A 557 -0.94 37.48 15.22
N ALA A 558 -1.79 38.42 15.64
CA ALA A 558 -2.74 38.20 16.73
C ALA A 558 -3.73 37.07 16.38
N LEU A 559 -4.23 37.04 15.14
CA LEU A 559 -5.03 35.91 14.66
C LEU A 559 -4.24 34.60 14.70
N ALA A 560 -3.04 34.57 14.11
CA ALA A 560 -2.22 33.36 14.05
C ALA A 560 -1.85 32.83 15.45
N GLY A 561 -1.60 33.70 16.42
CA GLY A 561 -1.46 33.33 17.83
C GLY A 561 -2.77 32.83 18.45
N GLY A 562 -3.89 33.52 18.21
CA GLY A 562 -5.20 33.19 18.77
C GLY A 562 -5.75 31.84 18.35
N ILE A 563 -5.46 31.41 17.11
CA ILE A 563 -5.82 30.06 16.62
C ILE A 563 -4.78 28.99 16.97
N GLY A 564 -3.69 29.36 17.64
CA GLY A 564 -2.61 28.45 18.05
C GLY A 564 -1.68 27.98 16.92
N LEU A 565 -1.58 28.74 15.83
CA LEU A 565 -0.66 28.44 14.72
C LEU A 565 0.80 28.73 15.10
N LEU A 566 1.04 29.83 15.82
CA LEU A 566 2.38 30.25 16.23
C LEU A 566 2.81 29.56 17.53
N PRO A 567 4.03 29.01 17.63
CA PRO A 567 4.59 28.54 18.89
C PRO A 567 4.85 29.72 19.85
N GLY A 568 4.56 29.55 21.14
CA GLY A 568 4.52 30.62 22.16
C GLY A 568 5.84 31.30 22.55
N ASP A 569 5.72 32.29 23.45
CA ASP A 569 6.58 33.48 23.57
C ASP A 569 8.05 33.29 24.00
N GLY A 570 8.93 34.09 23.39
CA GLY A 570 10.34 34.30 23.78
C GLY A 570 11.35 34.25 22.63
N GLU A 571 10.96 33.76 21.45
CA GLU A 571 11.80 33.69 20.25
C GLU A 571 11.58 34.89 19.32
N PRO A 572 12.58 35.28 18.49
CA PRO A 572 12.39 36.25 17.42
C PRO A 572 11.26 35.82 16.48
N LEU A 573 10.47 36.78 15.99
CA LEU A 573 9.30 36.50 15.14
C LEU A 573 9.64 35.65 13.91
N GLU A 574 10.77 35.91 13.26
CA GLU A 574 11.29 35.10 12.14
C GLU A 574 11.38 33.61 12.50
N ARG A 575 11.91 33.29 13.68
CA ARG A 575 12.04 31.91 14.15
C ARG A 575 10.68 31.30 14.47
N CYS A 576 9.76 32.07 15.03
CA CYS A 576 8.39 31.61 15.26
C CYS A 576 7.68 31.26 13.94
N LEU A 577 7.84 32.09 12.90
CA LEU A 577 7.24 31.85 11.58
C LEU A 577 7.84 30.62 10.89
N LEU A 578 9.17 30.48 10.92
CA LEU A 578 9.84 29.29 10.37
C LEU A 578 9.41 28.01 11.11
N ARG A 579 9.23 28.06 12.44
CA ARG A 579 8.73 26.90 13.20
C ARG A 579 7.27 26.59 12.89
N ALA A 580 6.41 27.60 12.75
CA ALA A 580 5.03 27.40 12.33
C ALA A 580 4.93 26.75 10.93
N LEU A 581 5.95 26.92 10.09
CA LEU A 581 6.04 26.29 8.77
C LEU A 581 6.67 24.89 8.81
N LEU A 582 7.86 24.75 9.39
CA LEU A 582 8.77 23.60 9.21
C LEU A 582 8.88 22.66 10.42
N ASP A 583 8.47 23.06 11.63
CA ASP A 583 8.69 22.26 12.85
C ASP A 583 7.81 21.00 12.84
N GLU A 584 8.43 19.82 12.73
CA GLU A 584 7.72 18.53 12.71
C GLU A 584 7.03 18.18 14.03
N HIS A 585 7.49 18.76 15.15
CA HIS A 585 6.99 18.45 16.49
C HIS A 585 5.87 19.39 16.92
N TRP A 586 5.76 20.57 16.30
CA TRP A 586 4.69 21.51 16.58
C TRP A 586 3.38 21.04 15.92
N PRO A 587 2.35 20.63 16.69
CA PRO A 587 1.18 19.95 16.11
C PRO A 587 0.36 20.79 15.14
N ALA A 588 0.44 22.11 15.23
CA ALA A 588 -0.25 23.06 14.36
C ALA A 588 0.60 23.49 13.15
N SER A 589 1.87 23.08 13.05
CA SER A 589 2.73 23.48 11.94
C SER A 589 2.18 22.98 10.60
N LEU A 590 2.53 23.70 9.54
CA LEU A 590 2.17 23.33 8.18
C LEU A 590 2.81 22.00 7.78
N CYS A 591 4.08 21.78 8.12
CA CYS A 591 4.78 20.52 7.90
C CYS A 591 4.09 19.33 8.60
N ALA A 592 3.73 19.47 9.87
CA ALA A 592 3.03 18.41 10.61
C ALA A 592 1.67 18.07 9.98
N ASN A 593 0.90 19.09 9.55
CA ASN A 593 -0.39 18.86 8.89
C ASN A 593 -0.25 18.27 7.48
N LEU A 594 0.75 18.67 6.69
CA LEU A 594 1.03 18.06 5.39
C LEU A 594 1.46 16.59 5.53
N ARG A 595 2.21 16.25 6.58
CA ARG A 595 2.51 14.84 6.91
C ARG A 595 1.26 14.05 7.26
N ARG A 596 0.32 14.64 8.01
CA ARG A 596 -1.00 14.01 8.30
C ARG A 596 -1.85 13.85 7.05
N LEU A 597 -1.87 14.85 6.16
CA LEU A 597 -2.52 14.79 4.86
C LEU A 597 -1.97 13.63 4.03
N HIS A 598 -0.65 13.55 3.89
CA HIS A 598 0.03 12.47 3.18
C HIS A 598 -0.26 11.11 3.84
N TRP A 599 -0.25 11.04 5.17
CA TRP A 599 -0.56 9.84 5.92
C TRP A 599 -1.98 9.34 5.61
N ALA A 600 -2.98 10.23 5.65
CA ALA A 600 -4.37 9.89 5.35
C ALA A 600 -4.53 9.48 3.88
N ALA A 601 -3.90 10.21 2.96
CA ALA A 601 -3.90 9.91 1.53
C ALA A 601 -3.32 8.52 1.22
N ALA A 602 -2.23 8.13 1.89
CA ALA A 602 -1.61 6.82 1.70
C ALA A 602 -2.54 5.67 2.10
N GLN A 603 -3.37 5.84 3.13
CA GLN A 603 -4.38 4.84 3.53
C GLN A 603 -5.47 4.64 2.48
N VAL A 604 -5.76 5.69 1.69
CA VAL A 604 -6.83 5.70 0.68
C VAL A 604 -6.31 5.87 -0.74
N ARG A 605 -5.04 5.55 -1.00
CA ARG A 605 -4.42 5.54 -2.35
C ARG A 605 -5.29 4.79 -3.36
N GLY A 606 -6.00 3.76 -2.89
CA GLY A 606 -7.00 3.00 -3.62
C GLY A 606 -8.08 3.84 -4.33
N ARG A 607 -8.41 5.01 -3.77
CA ARG A 607 -9.55 5.87 -4.12
C ARG A 607 -9.16 7.22 -4.72
N LEU A 608 -7.89 7.59 -4.67
CA LEU A 608 -7.40 8.83 -5.27
C LEU A 608 -7.06 8.59 -6.75
N SER A 609 -7.28 9.60 -7.60
CA SER A 609 -6.81 9.57 -8.99
C SER A 609 -5.28 9.54 -9.04
N GLY A 610 -4.72 9.12 -10.19
CA GLY A 610 -3.27 9.11 -10.38
C GLY A 610 -2.67 10.51 -10.25
N GLU A 611 -3.38 11.49 -10.80
CA GLU A 611 -3.07 12.92 -10.79
C GLU A 611 -3.06 13.49 -9.36
N ASN A 612 -4.09 13.15 -8.57
CA ASN A 612 -4.15 13.55 -7.15
C ASN A 612 -2.97 12.97 -6.36
N TRP A 613 -2.62 11.70 -6.60
CA TRP A 613 -1.46 11.09 -5.95
C TRP A 613 -0.13 11.73 -6.37
N LEU A 614 0.05 12.03 -7.65
CA LEU A 614 1.26 12.69 -8.16
C LEU A 614 1.45 14.09 -7.55
N ALA A 615 0.38 14.88 -7.48
CA ALA A 615 0.41 16.19 -6.85
C ALA A 615 0.79 16.12 -5.36
N LEU A 616 0.33 15.09 -4.63
CA LEU A 616 0.76 14.86 -3.24
C LEU A 616 2.25 14.49 -3.12
N LEU A 617 2.79 13.70 -4.05
CA LEU A 617 4.21 13.36 -4.06
C LEU A 617 5.07 14.59 -4.38
N GLU A 618 4.62 15.45 -5.29
CA GLU A 618 5.30 16.72 -5.61
C GLU A 618 5.35 17.64 -4.39
N LEU A 619 4.21 17.81 -3.70
CA LEU A 619 4.15 18.56 -2.43
C LEU A 619 5.11 18.02 -1.37
N GLN A 620 5.21 16.70 -1.24
CA GLN A 620 6.11 16.08 -0.28
C GLN A 620 7.58 16.35 -0.65
N ARG A 621 7.93 16.28 -1.94
CA ARG A 621 9.29 16.57 -2.42
C ARG A 621 9.66 18.03 -2.20
N ASP A 622 8.75 18.96 -2.52
CA ASP A 622 8.95 20.39 -2.31
C ASP A 622 9.18 20.71 -0.82
N MET A 623 8.41 20.08 0.07
CA MET A 623 8.60 20.24 1.51
C MET A 623 9.95 19.67 1.98
N GLN A 624 10.35 18.50 1.48
CA GLN A 624 11.62 17.86 1.83
C GLN A 624 12.86 18.60 1.30
N ALA A 625 12.68 19.44 0.28
CA ALA A 625 13.75 20.27 -0.25
C ALA A 625 14.11 21.44 0.68
N LEU A 626 13.22 21.84 1.59
CA LEU A 626 13.46 22.91 2.55
C LEU A 626 14.30 22.39 3.73
N ASP A 627 15.42 23.06 4.00
CA ASP A 627 16.26 22.78 5.17
C ASP A 627 15.91 23.77 6.29
N PRO A 628 15.33 23.30 7.43
CA PRO A 628 14.97 24.18 8.54
C PRO A 628 16.11 25.02 9.10
N ALA A 629 17.37 24.63 8.88
CA ALA A 629 18.54 25.38 9.34
C ALA A 629 19.03 26.44 8.35
N ARG A 630 18.57 26.43 7.09
CA ARG A 630 19.07 27.29 6.01
C ARG A 630 18.01 28.11 5.31
N THR A 631 16.75 27.67 5.35
CA THR A 631 15.65 28.35 4.66
C THR A 631 15.42 29.74 5.26
N ASP A 632 15.46 30.74 4.40
CA ASP A 632 15.10 32.12 4.74
C ASP A 632 13.60 32.39 4.52
N LEU A 633 13.14 33.56 4.96
CA LEU A 633 11.73 33.94 4.87
C LEU A 633 11.25 34.18 3.42
N GLY A 634 12.14 34.55 2.50
CA GLY A 634 11.80 34.73 1.09
C GLY A 634 11.55 33.38 0.40
N GLU A 635 12.44 32.41 0.63
CA GLU A 635 12.27 31.04 0.17
C GLU A 635 11.01 30.39 0.77
N ALA A 636 10.73 30.65 2.05
CA ALA A 636 9.50 30.23 2.71
C ALA A 636 8.25 30.81 2.05
N LEU A 637 8.26 32.10 1.70
CA LEU A 637 7.13 32.75 1.02
C LEU A 637 6.91 32.18 -0.39
N ASP A 638 7.99 31.96 -1.15
CA ASP A 638 7.95 31.32 -2.47
C ASP A 638 7.42 29.88 -2.41
N PHE A 639 7.80 29.13 -1.38
CA PHE A 639 7.25 27.81 -1.12
C PHE A 639 5.73 27.88 -0.85
N LEU A 640 5.27 28.81 0.00
CA LEU A 640 3.83 28.97 0.29
C LEU A 640 3.03 29.33 -0.96
N ASN A 641 3.59 30.17 -1.85
CA ASN A 641 2.96 30.50 -3.13
C ASN A 641 2.74 29.26 -4.00
N ARG A 642 3.75 28.40 -4.13
CA ARG A 642 3.63 27.12 -4.86
C ARG A 642 2.67 26.16 -4.16
N LEU A 643 2.76 26.05 -2.83
CA LEU A 643 1.94 25.16 -2.03
C LEU A 643 0.44 25.46 -2.16
N VAL A 644 0.04 26.73 -2.11
CA VAL A 644 -1.37 27.13 -2.27
C VAL A 644 -1.90 26.73 -3.65
N MET A 645 -1.09 26.84 -4.71
CA MET A 645 -1.48 26.38 -6.05
C MET A 645 -1.67 24.86 -6.09
N SER A 646 -0.75 24.10 -5.50
CA SER A 646 -0.81 22.65 -5.45
C SER A 646 -1.98 22.13 -4.60
N LEU A 647 -2.29 22.76 -3.46
CA LEU A 647 -3.46 22.45 -2.64
C LEU A 647 -4.78 22.75 -3.39
N ALA A 648 -4.82 23.84 -4.16
CA ALA A 648 -5.95 24.14 -5.03
C ALA A 648 -6.13 23.08 -6.14
N ALA A 649 -5.03 22.59 -6.72
CA ALA A 649 -5.05 21.50 -7.71
C ALA A 649 -5.58 20.19 -7.10
N LEU A 650 -5.12 19.82 -5.90
CA LEU A 650 -5.65 18.65 -5.16
C LEU A 650 -7.15 18.75 -4.92
N SER A 651 -7.62 19.94 -4.53
CA SER A 651 -9.05 20.22 -4.37
C SER A 651 -9.81 20.07 -5.70
N GLY A 652 -9.23 20.50 -6.82
CA GLY A 652 -9.80 20.34 -8.16
C GLY A 652 -9.94 18.87 -8.56
N PHE A 653 -8.87 18.08 -8.43
CA PHE A 653 -8.89 16.65 -8.73
C PHE A 653 -9.92 15.89 -7.88
N ALA A 654 -10.06 16.25 -6.60
CA ALA A 654 -11.09 15.66 -5.75
C ALA A 654 -12.53 16.00 -6.19
N LEU A 655 -12.75 17.13 -6.89
CA LEU A 655 -14.07 17.52 -7.39
C LEU A 655 -14.40 16.91 -8.76
N ASP A 656 -13.39 16.75 -9.62
CA ASP A 656 -13.57 16.39 -11.04
C ASP A 656 -13.27 14.91 -11.33
N ASP A 657 -12.29 14.30 -10.65
CA ASP A 657 -11.81 12.94 -10.98
C ASP A 657 -12.37 11.85 -10.05
N MET A 658 -12.99 12.23 -8.94
CA MET A 658 -13.59 11.29 -7.99
C MET A 658 -15.06 11.05 -8.31
N THR A 659 -15.47 9.78 -8.27
CA THR A 659 -16.91 9.44 -8.28
C THR A 659 -17.56 10.00 -7.01
N ARG A 660 -18.74 10.59 -7.13
CA ARG A 660 -19.49 11.20 -6.01
C ARG A 660 -20.19 10.15 -5.15
N ASP A 661 -19.43 9.15 -4.71
CA ASP A 661 -19.85 8.11 -3.77
C ASP A 661 -19.84 8.63 -2.32
N ASP A 662 -20.11 7.75 -1.36
CA ASP A 662 -20.11 8.13 0.06
C ASP A 662 -18.73 8.54 0.56
N GLY A 663 -17.66 7.91 0.05
CA GLY A 663 -16.29 8.28 0.36
C GLY A 663 -15.99 9.73 -0.02
N TRP A 664 -16.36 10.13 -1.23
CA TRP A 664 -16.27 11.52 -1.68
C TRP A 664 -17.12 12.46 -0.81
N ARG A 665 -18.34 12.05 -0.45
CA ARG A 665 -19.21 12.88 0.40
C ARG A 665 -18.61 13.16 1.75
N PHE A 666 -18.05 12.14 2.41
CA PHE A 666 -17.37 12.32 3.70
C PHE A 666 -16.10 13.16 3.58
N LEU A 667 -15.33 13.02 2.50
CA LEU A 667 -14.21 13.93 2.20
C LEU A 667 -14.69 15.39 2.14
N MET A 668 -15.76 15.65 1.39
CA MET A 668 -16.31 17.00 1.26
C MET A 668 -16.90 17.52 2.56
N ILE A 669 -17.56 16.69 3.38
CA ILE A 669 -18.04 17.07 4.71
C ILE A 669 -16.86 17.47 5.60
N GLY A 670 -15.78 16.67 5.62
CA GLY A 670 -14.57 16.97 6.37
C GLY A 670 -14.00 18.34 6.01
N ARG A 671 -13.81 18.60 4.70
CA ARG A 671 -13.37 19.91 4.21
C ARG A 671 -14.27 21.05 4.68
N ARG A 672 -15.59 20.88 4.54
CA ARG A 672 -16.55 21.94 4.91
C ARG A 672 -16.56 22.22 6.41
N ILE A 673 -16.46 21.20 7.25
CA ILE A 673 -16.37 21.36 8.70
C ILE A 673 -15.11 22.17 9.04
N GLU A 674 -13.96 21.80 8.47
CA GLU A 674 -12.70 22.49 8.74
C GLU A 674 -12.77 23.96 8.29
N ARG A 675 -13.27 24.21 7.07
CA ARG A 675 -13.44 25.56 6.53
C ARG A 675 -14.40 26.40 7.36
N VAL A 676 -15.58 25.88 7.70
CA VAL A 676 -16.57 26.59 8.54
C VAL A 676 -15.95 26.98 9.87
N ARG A 677 -15.22 26.05 10.50
CA ARG A 677 -14.55 26.29 11.77
C ARG A 677 -13.46 27.35 11.65
N PHE A 678 -12.53 27.20 10.71
CA PHE A 678 -11.41 28.13 10.52
C PHE A 678 -11.90 29.54 10.19
N PHE A 679 -12.84 29.70 9.27
CA PHE A 679 -13.37 31.02 8.90
C PHE A 679 -14.16 31.67 10.04
N ALA A 680 -15.00 30.92 10.74
CA ALA A 680 -15.77 31.46 11.85
C ALA A 680 -14.88 31.86 13.03
N GLU A 681 -13.88 31.03 13.39
CA GLU A 681 -12.87 31.36 14.41
C GLU A 681 -12.02 32.58 13.98
N SER A 682 -11.60 32.65 12.71
CA SER A 682 -10.75 33.72 12.21
C SER A 682 -11.47 35.07 12.18
N ILE A 683 -12.71 35.11 11.70
CA ILE A 683 -13.50 36.33 11.70
C ILE A 683 -13.88 36.72 13.13
N ALA A 684 -14.22 35.77 14.01
CA ALA A 684 -14.48 36.10 15.41
C ALA A 684 -13.26 36.73 16.10
N ALA A 685 -12.07 36.16 15.91
CA ALA A 685 -10.82 36.70 16.46
C ALA A 685 -10.48 38.08 15.86
N PHE A 686 -10.75 38.27 14.56
CA PHE A 686 -10.60 39.59 13.92
C PHE A 686 -11.51 40.65 14.54
N LEU A 687 -12.78 40.30 14.81
CA LEU A 687 -13.76 41.20 15.42
C LEU A 687 -13.41 41.53 16.89
N ASP A 688 -12.86 40.56 17.63
CA ASP A 688 -12.39 40.76 19.01
C ASP A 688 -11.15 41.70 19.09
N GLY A 689 -10.45 41.93 17.97
CA GLY A 689 -9.23 42.74 17.87
C GLY A 689 -9.39 44.27 18.03
N GLY A 690 -10.62 44.80 18.11
CA GLY A 690 -10.89 46.22 18.41
C GLY A 690 -10.99 47.18 17.20
N SER A 691 -11.14 48.48 17.49
CA SER A 691 -11.78 49.51 16.66
C SER A 691 -10.93 50.18 15.56
N ALA A 692 -9.85 49.56 15.10
CA ALA A 692 -9.06 50.07 13.97
C ALA A 692 -8.98 49.03 12.85
N TRP A 693 -10.14 48.64 12.29
CA TRP A 693 -10.20 47.85 11.05
C TRP A 693 -9.79 48.73 9.87
N ASP A 694 -8.50 49.03 9.80
CA ASP A 694 -7.94 49.77 8.69
C ASP A 694 -8.07 49.00 7.37
N ALA A 695 -7.81 49.69 6.27
CA ALA A 695 -7.95 49.11 4.95
C ALA A 695 -7.01 47.90 4.74
N GLY A 696 -5.82 47.89 5.36
CA GLY A 696 -4.85 46.80 5.27
C GLY A 696 -5.31 45.54 6.01
N ALA A 697 -5.88 45.72 7.20
CA ALA A 697 -6.48 44.67 8.01
C ALA A 697 -7.64 43.97 7.28
N LEU A 698 -8.50 44.76 6.64
CA LEU A 698 -9.60 44.27 5.83
C LEU A 698 -9.14 43.65 4.51
N GLU A 699 -8.07 44.16 3.90
CA GLU A 699 -7.49 43.60 2.68
C GLU A 699 -6.91 42.19 2.92
N TRP A 700 -6.18 41.98 4.01
CA TRP A 700 -5.67 40.64 4.32
C TRP A 700 -6.78 39.66 4.69
N LEU A 701 -7.84 40.13 5.36
CA LEU A 701 -9.00 39.29 5.65
C LEU A 701 -9.70 38.86 4.35
N LEU A 702 -9.80 39.74 3.36
CA LEU A 702 -10.29 39.42 2.02
C LEU A 702 -9.35 38.47 1.26
N GLU A 703 -8.04 38.58 1.47
CA GLU A 703 -7.05 37.64 0.92
C GLU A 703 -7.20 36.24 1.52
N LEU A 704 -7.34 36.15 2.85
CA LEU A 704 -7.60 34.91 3.57
C LEU A 704 -8.89 34.24 3.07
N GLY A 705 -9.95 35.03 2.86
CA GLY A 705 -11.23 34.60 2.28
C GLY A 705 -11.26 34.43 0.76
N ASN A 706 -10.11 34.52 0.07
CA ASN A 706 -9.98 34.43 -1.39
C ASN A 706 -11.03 35.27 -2.14
N SER A 707 -11.41 36.42 -1.58
CA SER A 707 -12.54 37.25 -2.03
C SER A 707 -12.11 38.64 -2.48
N GLY A 708 -10.80 38.93 -2.52
CA GLY A 708 -10.26 40.24 -2.92
C GLY A 708 -10.63 40.65 -4.36
N ILE A 709 -10.60 39.73 -5.33
CA ILE A 709 -11.01 40.03 -6.72
C ILE A 709 -12.50 40.36 -6.78
N THR A 710 -13.35 39.56 -6.13
CA THR A 710 -14.81 39.76 -6.06
C THR A 710 -15.15 41.08 -5.36
N TYR A 711 -14.41 41.44 -4.31
CA TYR A 711 -14.59 42.72 -3.63
C TYR A 711 -14.23 43.89 -4.56
N ARG A 712 -13.04 43.85 -5.17
CA ARG A 712 -12.56 44.93 -6.06
C ARG A 712 -13.49 45.14 -7.25
N SER A 713 -14.00 44.07 -7.86
CA SER A 713 -14.92 44.18 -9.00
C SER A 713 -16.29 44.76 -8.61
N ARG A 714 -16.74 44.54 -7.37
CA ARG A 714 -18.07 44.98 -6.90
C ARG A 714 -18.09 46.40 -6.33
N TYR A 715 -17.07 46.77 -5.55
CA TYR A 715 -17.08 48.03 -4.78
C TYR A 715 -16.11 49.09 -5.33
N LEU A 716 -15.11 48.72 -6.15
CA LEU A 716 -14.13 49.64 -6.78
C LEU A 716 -13.51 50.68 -5.83
N ALA A 717 -13.47 50.39 -4.53
CA ALA A 717 -13.06 51.28 -3.45
C ALA A 717 -12.20 50.54 -2.42
N SER A 718 -11.57 51.28 -1.51
CA SER A 718 -10.83 50.70 -0.39
C SER A 718 -11.75 49.78 0.46
N PRO A 719 -11.20 48.68 1.02
CA PRO A 719 -11.96 47.78 1.90
C PRO A 719 -12.64 48.51 3.06
N GLN A 720 -13.93 48.21 3.27
CA GLN A 720 -14.73 48.71 4.38
C GLN A 720 -15.39 47.55 5.13
N LEU A 721 -15.55 47.65 6.44
CA LEU A 721 -15.99 46.55 7.29
C LEU A 721 -17.30 45.92 6.81
N VAL A 722 -18.36 46.72 6.62
CA VAL A 722 -19.71 46.20 6.28
C VAL A 722 -19.70 45.43 4.95
N PRO A 723 -19.18 45.98 3.83
CA PRO A 723 -18.99 45.23 2.59
C PRO A 723 -18.15 43.95 2.71
N VAL A 724 -17.10 43.96 3.53
CA VAL A 724 -16.24 42.79 3.78
C VAL A 724 -16.99 41.71 4.53
N LEU A 725 -17.72 42.07 5.59
CA LEU A 725 -18.54 41.13 6.36
C LEU A 725 -19.71 40.57 5.54
N ASP A 726 -20.38 41.37 4.71
CA ASP A 726 -21.40 40.86 3.78
C ASP A 726 -20.83 39.77 2.87
N LEU A 727 -19.69 40.05 2.23
CA LEU A 727 -19.07 39.16 1.27
C LEU A 727 -18.55 37.85 1.89
N LEU A 728 -18.00 37.91 3.10
CA LEU A 728 -17.41 36.76 3.80
C LEU A 728 -18.42 35.97 4.65
N LEU A 729 -19.46 36.61 5.21
CA LEU A 729 -20.42 35.95 6.09
C LEU A 729 -21.72 35.58 5.39
N LEU A 730 -22.32 36.50 4.63
CA LEU A 730 -23.74 36.41 4.23
C LEU A 730 -23.96 36.06 2.75
N HIS A 731 -22.94 36.23 1.89
CA HIS A 731 -23.09 36.11 0.45
C HIS A 731 -23.34 34.69 -0.08
N GLU A 732 -24.61 34.32 -0.31
CA GLU A 732 -25.03 32.95 -0.66
C GLU A 732 -24.40 32.37 -1.95
N GLN A 733 -23.93 33.20 -2.88
CA GLN A 733 -23.32 32.72 -4.14
C GLN A 733 -21.78 32.67 -4.08
N ASN A 734 -21.16 33.17 -3.00
CA ASN A 734 -19.71 33.16 -2.89
C ASN A 734 -19.29 31.82 -2.27
N PRO A 735 -18.55 30.95 -2.99
CA PRO A 735 -18.13 29.66 -2.46
C PRO A 735 -17.20 29.80 -1.25
N HIS A 736 -16.62 30.96 -0.99
CA HIS A 736 -15.78 31.22 0.18
C HIS A 736 -16.53 31.83 1.37
N SER A 737 -17.82 32.15 1.23
CA SER A 737 -18.61 32.69 2.34
C SER A 737 -18.99 31.63 3.36
N LEU A 738 -19.09 32.02 4.63
CA LEU A 738 -19.53 31.15 5.72
C LEU A 738 -20.94 30.62 5.47
N ARG A 739 -21.86 31.47 4.99
CA ARG A 739 -23.23 31.07 4.66
C ARG A 739 -23.29 29.98 3.60
N PHE A 740 -22.55 30.11 2.50
CA PHE A 740 -22.51 29.08 1.45
C PHE A 740 -21.99 27.74 2.00
N GLN A 741 -20.93 27.80 2.83
CA GLN A 741 -20.34 26.59 3.40
C GLN A 741 -21.28 25.88 4.37
N LEU A 742 -21.99 26.62 5.23
CA LEU A 742 -23.03 26.08 6.10
C LEU A 742 -24.17 25.43 5.31
N GLN A 743 -24.71 26.10 4.30
CA GLN A 743 -25.77 25.52 3.45
C GLN A 743 -25.33 24.24 2.74
N ALA A 744 -24.09 24.18 2.28
CA ALA A 744 -23.56 23.00 1.60
C ALA A 744 -23.29 21.84 2.58
N LEU A 745 -22.83 22.15 3.80
CA LEU A 745 -22.65 21.19 4.87
C LEU A 745 -24.01 20.62 5.33
N GLU A 746 -25.00 21.47 5.59
CA GLU A 746 -26.36 21.08 5.95
C GLU A 746 -27.00 20.14 4.91
N ARG A 747 -26.87 20.45 3.61
CA ARG A 747 -27.35 19.57 2.53
C ARG A 747 -26.67 18.21 2.53
N SER A 748 -25.37 18.17 2.82
CA SER A 748 -24.61 16.91 2.87
C SER A 748 -25.03 16.05 4.06
N LEU A 749 -25.27 16.68 5.21
CA LEU A 749 -25.73 16.02 6.44
C LEU A 749 -27.18 15.52 6.33
N GLU A 750 -28.08 16.29 5.70
CA GLU A 750 -29.46 15.84 5.45
C GLU A 750 -29.47 14.61 4.53
N ARG A 751 -28.59 14.55 3.54
CA ARG A 751 -28.47 13.35 2.70
C ARG A 751 -27.97 12.13 3.46
N LEU A 752 -27.05 12.30 4.43
CA LEU A 752 -26.67 11.21 5.33
C LEU A 752 -27.82 10.77 6.24
N HIS A 753 -28.70 11.71 6.64
CA HIS A 753 -29.93 11.38 7.35
C HIS A 753 -30.88 10.53 6.49
N GLU A 754 -31.10 10.92 5.24
CA GLU A 754 -31.97 10.21 4.30
C GLU A 754 -31.47 8.79 3.99
N GLU A 755 -30.15 8.62 3.78
CA GLU A 755 -29.57 7.33 3.36
C GLU A 755 -29.26 6.40 4.55
N PHE A 756 -28.79 6.92 5.68
CA PHE A 756 -28.30 6.11 6.82
C PHE A 756 -29.05 6.37 8.14
N GLY A 757 -30.12 7.17 8.12
CA GLY A 757 -30.90 7.48 9.33
C GLY A 757 -30.12 8.28 10.38
N ALA A 758 -29.13 9.09 9.98
CA ALA A 758 -28.36 9.96 10.87
C ALA A 758 -29.27 10.94 11.64
N PRO A 759 -29.02 11.29 12.90
CA PRO A 759 -29.76 12.35 13.58
C PRO A 759 -29.63 13.67 12.81
N ARG A 760 -30.70 14.45 12.76
CA ARG A 760 -30.66 15.76 12.13
C ARG A 760 -29.87 16.74 13.00
N GLU A 761 -28.96 17.47 12.38
CA GLU A 761 -28.14 18.50 13.04
C GLU A 761 -28.91 19.82 13.21
N ARG A 762 -29.87 19.80 14.14
CA ARG A 762 -30.80 20.93 14.39
C ARG A 762 -30.10 22.18 14.92
N GLU A 763 -29.09 22.01 15.77
CA GLU A 763 -28.35 23.12 16.35
C GLU A 763 -27.57 23.90 15.28
N LEU A 764 -26.82 23.19 14.42
CA LEU A 764 -26.09 23.81 13.32
C LEU A 764 -27.01 24.60 12.40
N ARG A 765 -28.19 24.03 12.07
CA ARG A 765 -29.22 24.71 11.28
C ARG A 765 -29.72 25.99 11.97
N THR A 766 -29.98 25.91 13.27
CA THR A 766 -30.45 27.06 14.06
C THR A 766 -29.42 28.19 14.07
N LEU A 767 -28.14 27.85 14.24
CA LEU A 767 -27.05 28.83 14.19
C LEU A 767 -26.87 29.42 12.78
N GLY A 768 -27.00 28.60 11.73
CA GLY A 768 -26.98 29.04 10.34
C GLY A 768 -28.14 29.99 9.98
N GLU A 769 -29.34 29.73 10.52
CA GLU A 769 -30.50 30.62 10.40
C GLU A 769 -30.27 31.94 11.15
N ARG A 770 -29.71 31.91 12.37
CA ARG A 770 -29.33 33.12 13.12
C ARG A 770 -28.35 33.99 12.34
N LEU A 771 -27.32 33.39 11.75
CA LEU A 771 -26.36 34.10 10.90
C LEU A 771 -27.05 34.72 9.67
N ARG A 772 -27.94 33.97 9.01
CA ARG A 772 -28.72 34.48 7.86
C ARG A 772 -29.59 35.68 8.23
N SER A 773 -30.15 35.68 9.44
CA SER A 773 -31.01 36.75 9.93
C SER A 773 -30.25 37.94 10.54
N PHE A 774 -28.92 37.91 10.55
CA PHE A 774 -28.12 39.00 11.11
C PHE A 774 -28.27 40.26 10.25
N ASP A 775 -28.72 41.34 10.87
CA ASP A 775 -28.92 42.63 10.20
C ASP A 775 -27.62 43.46 10.24
N LEU A 776 -26.98 43.60 9.08
CA LEU A 776 -25.77 44.43 8.94
C LEU A 776 -26.03 45.92 9.23
N ALA A 777 -27.27 46.40 9.11
CA ALA A 777 -27.60 47.79 9.43
C ALA A 777 -27.34 48.13 10.92
N ALA A 778 -27.29 47.13 11.79
CA ALA A 778 -26.89 47.29 13.19
C ALA A 778 -25.46 47.84 13.37
N LEU A 779 -24.61 47.71 12.34
CA LEU A 779 -23.24 48.23 12.33
C LEU A 779 -23.16 49.72 11.91
N GLU A 780 -24.19 50.25 11.23
CA GLU A 780 -24.22 51.63 10.74
C GLU A 780 -24.83 52.61 11.76
N SER A 781 -25.77 52.14 12.58
CA SER A 781 -26.48 52.93 13.58
C SER A 781 -26.60 52.17 14.90
N PRO A 782 -25.48 51.98 15.64
CA PRO A 782 -25.50 51.25 16.90
C PRO A 782 -26.38 51.99 17.92
N LEU A 783 -27.32 51.27 18.54
CA LEU A 783 -28.03 51.76 19.71
C LEU A 783 -26.96 52.12 20.77
N PHE A 784 -26.92 53.36 21.26
CA PHE A 784 -25.94 53.84 22.25
C PHE A 784 -24.51 54.18 21.76
N GLY A 785 -24.31 54.43 20.46
CA GLY A 785 -23.02 54.95 19.95
C GLY A 785 -21.91 53.89 19.93
N ALA A 786 -20.65 54.27 20.20
CA ALA A 786 -19.49 53.36 20.09
C ALA A 786 -19.62 52.09 20.95
N ALA A 787 -20.17 52.20 22.16
CA ALA A 787 -20.41 51.05 23.03
C ALA A 787 -21.41 50.04 22.45
N GLY A 788 -22.41 50.52 21.69
CA GLY A 788 -23.37 49.65 21.01
C GLY A 788 -22.77 48.91 19.81
N LEU A 789 -21.80 49.52 19.13
CA LEU A 789 -21.07 48.86 18.04
C LEU A 789 -20.24 47.70 18.59
N ASP A 790 -19.52 47.93 19.69
CA ASP A 790 -18.73 46.88 20.37
C ASP A 790 -19.63 45.71 20.82
N GLU A 791 -20.80 45.98 21.39
CA GLU A 791 -21.76 44.93 21.77
C GLU A 791 -22.25 44.11 20.58
N VAL A 792 -22.57 44.75 19.44
CA VAL A 792 -22.99 44.06 18.21
C VAL A 792 -21.87 43.17 17.68
N LEU A 793 -20.63 43.65 17.68
CA LEU A 793 -19.46 42.90 17.19
C LEU A 793 -19.11 41.73 18.10
N VAL A 794 -19.14 41.92 19.42
CA VAL A 794 -18.95 40.84 20.41
C VAL A 794 -20.07 39.80 20.26
N GLY A 795 -21.30 40.24 20.04
CA GLY A 795 -22.43 39.35 19.76
C GLY A 795 -22.24 38.52 18.49
N LEU A 796 -21.76 39.13 17.41
CA LEU A 796 -21.43 38.46 16.15
C LEU A 796 -20.26 37.49 16.33
N ALA A 797 -19.16 37.91 16.98
CA ALA A 797 -18.01 37.08 17.27
C ALA A 797 -18.38 35.85 18.12
N ARG A 798 -19.31 36.01 19.08
CA ARG A 798 -19.86 34.89 19.85
C ARG A 798 -20.67 33.93 18.97
N LEU A 799 -21.55 34.43 18.11
CA LEU A 799 -22.31 33.59 17.18
C LEU A 799 -21.38 32.77 16.27
N LEU A 800 -20.30 33.39 15.76
CA LEU A 800 -19.30 32.72 14.94
C LEU A 800 -18.56 31.63 15.73
N ARG A 801 -18.17 31.90 16.99
CA ARG A 801 -17.58 30.88 17.88
C ARG A 801 -18.54 29.73 18.17
N ASP A 802 -19.83 30.00 18.39
CA ASP A 802 -20.86 28.97 18.58
C ASP A 802 -20.98 28.09 17.31
N ILE A 803 -20.94 28.68 16.12
CA ILE A 803 -20.92 27.96 14.83
C ILE A 803 -19.69 27.06 14.72
N ALA A 804 -18.50 27.59 15.01
CA ALA A 804 -17.25 26.84 14.98
C ALA A 804 -17.27 25.64 15.95
N ALA A 805 -17.72 25.85 17.18
CA ALA A 805 -17.85 24.80 18.19
C ALA A 805 -18.85 23.73 17.77
N CYS A 806 -20.01 24.12 17.25
CA CYS A 806 -21.04 23.20 16.75
C CYS A 806 -20.51 22.35 15.58
N ALA A 807 -19.79 22.95 14.63
CA ALA A 807 -19.14 22.21 13.53
C ALA A 807 -18.13 21.17 14.04
N GLY A 808 -17.37 21.50 15.10
CA GLY A 808 -16.51 20.55 15.81
C GLY A 808 -17.27 19.37 16.40
N GLN A 809 -18.38 19.63 17.12
CA GLN A 809 -19.22 18.59 17.70
C GLN A 809 -19.91 17.69 16.65
N VAL A 810 -20.23 18.24 15.47
CA VAL A 810 -20.72 17.43 14.34
C VAL A 810 -19.64 16.45 13.88
N SER A 811 -18.38 16.88 13.80
CA SER A 811 -17.26 15.98 13.47
C SER A 811 -17.15 14.82 14.46
N ASP A 812 -17.23 15.09 15.76
CA ASP A 812 -17.07 14.06 16.79
C ASP A 812 -18.20 13.02 16.71
N ARG A 813 -19.44 13.48 16.48
CA ARG A 813 -20.60 12.59 16.31
C ARG A 813 -20.53 11.74 15.05
N LEU A 814 -20.07 12.30 13.94
CA LEU A 814 -19.80 11.52 12.72
C LEU A 814 -18.76 10.43 13.00
N GLY A 815 -17.72 10.75 13.77
CA GLY A 815 -16.68 9.80 14.17
C GLY A 815 -17.20 8.63 14.99
N LEU A 816 -17.95 8.92 16.06
CA LEU A 816 -18.50 7.90 16.95
C LEU A 816 -19.48 6.95 16.24
N ARG A 817 -20.30 7.50 15.33
CA ARG A 817 -21.33 6.74 14.64
C ARG A 817 -20.79 5.88 13.50
N TYR A 818 -20.05 6.49 12.57
CA TYR A 818 -19.69 5.83 11.30
C TYR A 818 -18.34 5.12 11.33
N PHE A 819 -17.44 5.52 12.24
CA PHE A 819 -16.09 4.98 12.30
C PHE A 819 -15.92 4.02 13.48
N ALA A 820 -16.40 4.41 14.67
CA ALA A 820 -16.29 3.60 15.88
C ALA A 820 -17.46 2.60 16.09
N HIS A 821 -18.59 2.76 15.38
CA HIS A 821 -19.77 1.87 15.45
C HIS A 821 -20.34 1.69 16.86
N VAL A 822 -20.32 2.75 17.68
CA VAL A 822 -20.72 2.69 19.10
C VAL A 822 -22.25 2.79 19.28
N ASP A 823 -23.00 3.22 18.26
CA ASP A 823 -24.46 3.39 18.32
C ASP A 823 -25.26 2.12 17.95
N ASP A 824 -26.51 2.01 18.43
CA ASP A 824 -27.42 0.88 18.15
C ASP A 824 -27.73 0.67 16.65
N VAL A 825 -27.62 1.73 15.84
CA VAL A 825 -27.89 1.66 14.38
C VAL A 825 -26.77 0.96 13.61
N SER A 826 -25.52 1.08 14.07
CA SER A 826 -24.33 0.45 13.47
C SER A 826 -24.26 -1.07 13.69
N GLN A 827 -25.12 -1.63 14.55
CA GLN A 827 -25.11 -3.06 14.87
C GLN A 827 -25.99 -3.92 13.95
N ARG A 828 -26.75 -3.32 13.02
CA ARG A 828 -27.65 -4.05 12.13
C ARG A 828 -26.87 -4.86 11.10
N THR A 829 -27.16 -6.15 11.03
CA THR A 829 -26.68 -7.05 9.97
C THR A 829 -27.40 -6.71 8.68
N VAL A 830 -26.66 -6.34 7.63
CA VAL A 830 -27.23 -6.10 6.31
C VAL A 830 -27.44 -7.45 5.65
N SER A 831 -28.62 -8.03 5.84
CA SER A 831 -29.08 -9.15 5.01
C SER A 831 -29.56 -8.57 3.69
N THR A 832 -28.89 -8.90 2.59
CA THR A 832 -29.34 -8.56 1.23
C THR A 832 -30.39 -9.53 0.74
#